data_AF-A0A1V5W476-F1
#
_entry.id   AF-A0A1V5W476-F1
#
_cell.length_a   1.000
_cell.length_b   1.000
_cell.length_c   1.000
_cell.angle_alpha   90.00
_cell.angle_beta   90.00
_cell.angle_gamma   90.00
#
_symmetry.space_group_name_H-M   'P 1'
#
loop_
_entity.id
_entity.type
_entity.pdbx_description
1 polymer ?
#
loop_
_entity_poly.entity_id
_entity_poly.type
_entity_poly.pdbx_seq_one_letter_code
_entity_poly.pdbx_strand_id
1 'polypeptide(L)'
;MTFQRHVRISGLMAALLLLLTPLPFSPRLEAQAPRRLAAGDVVINEVAWMGTAAHTADEWIELYNVTAQGIDLTGWTLKSADASPNLTLSGSIPAHGFFLLERTNDTTVSDITADQIYTGDLINAGESLTLRDSSAQVIDTANGDGGDWPAGDNTNKSTMERCDPLVADADANWASNDGITRNGLDANGAPLNGTPKARNSAYVEPPPPAADLRATKTGPATASIGDTVEYSLSLYNDGQLQALASRLTDTLPSGVSFVAGSPPPTQQSGQSLVWVLGDLAPGAHQQLTVTGVITVGAPALLVNRLSARTSVTESALLNNTAAWTTTLSVEPPPPPHILINAVHFDGLASLDADEAVQLYNAGDAVAQLSGWELCKIRSSNYACKPLPTMALPAHGQVWLTRDLTKFQAIFGFAADYLLSPWLSDGLANNGDEVILRDAEHHAVDTLVFGKQGDVAAAGWSDEALQVYQNNVGRAEGQIFYRIPDEVTGTPLTDTDTLADWMQFTGDVNYGRRVVYPGWDFVSPFFWPAQATEEATLIVGVTPDNGYEVISRTLALAQESINLEVYTLLHGDLTDLLIAKAQAGVSVTVLLEGGPVGLGEADPRWQGELYTCQLLEAAGGRCYFLIHETTDRIFSRYDFIHAKFIVVDDTWAVITSQNFGNASIPSDDKSNGTFGSRGVVVATDAPSVVARASAVFVADCDPLHHQDVLRWNTGSYSKYGKPTGPVSLHAADATTYTVLLPEPLLVTGTFAFETFTAPEAALRQRDALLGLVARAGAGDTVYVQQLYEYAAWGSEPLVGPNLRLEAYLNAARRGARVRILLNSGDFGQEYYDLEQNYATVETINQLSHNEGLDLRVVMGNPTGYGVHNKMVLVNLHDEGGYIHVGSINGSESSNKANREMALQVQSDAAYAYLEAMFLNDWYRSAPLFLPLVTHNYLPPQHLLISEVYYATGETNREWVEIYNPTGLPVDLSAYKLGDAVAVTDYEAMYQFPAGAVIQPQQVLVIAVSGAETPKADFELINDTDKPDMGRVAGWGTGNWTLANPGDQILLIGPDNQPVDVVIWGTATYPGVLPHPGVTASSSSLERYPAAADTDNCAVDFRERAAPSPGMLP
;
A
#
# COMPACT_ATOMS: atom_id res chain seq x y z
N MET A 1 48.66 14.68 -62.28
CA MET A 1 48.78 16.14 -62.06
C MET A 1 47.39 16.59 -61.63
N THR A 2 47.13 17.21 -60.48
CA THR A 2 47.83 18.37 -59.91
C THR A 2 47.41 18.55 -58.44
N PHE A 3 48.41 18.71 -57.57
CA PHE A 3 48.51 19.52 -56.35
C PHE A 3 47.38 19.68 -55.31
N GLN A 4 47.80 19.33 -54.08
CA GLN A 4 47.39 19.85 -52.77
C GLN A 4 47.17 21.37 -52.71
N ARG A 5 46.26 21.79 -51.82
CA ARG A 5 46.55 22.81 -50.79
C ARG A 5 45.68 22.59 -49.55
N HIS A 6 46.36 22.53 -48.41
CA HIS A 6 45.78 22.53 -47.06
C HIS A 6 45.23 23.91 -46.70
N VAL A 7 44.11 23.95 -45.98
CA VAL A 7 43.91 24.83 -44.82
C VAL A 7 43.11 24.05 -43.77
N ARG A 8 43.71 23.87 -42.59
CA ARG A 8 43.00 23.50 -41.35
C ARG A 8 42.36 24.77 -40.78
N ILE A 9 41.12 24.69 -40.32
CA ILE A 9 40.63 25.30 -39.07
C ILE A 9 39.45 24.45 -38.61
N SER A 10 39.49 24.13 -37.33
CA SER A 10 38.66 23.25 -36.54
C SER A 10 37.40 23.93 -35.99
N GLY A 11 36.33 23.14 -35.86
CA GLY A 11 35.38 23.20 -34.75
C GLY A 11 34.28 24.26 -34.80
N LEU A 12 33.08 23.86 -35.24
CA LEU A 12 31.82 23.90 -34.48
C LEU A 12 30.65 23.48 -35.39
N MET A 13 29.58 22.93 -34.78
CA MET A 13 28.25 22.58 -35.33
C MET A 13 28.09 21.22 -36.02
N ALA A 14 27.49 20.27 -35.29
CA ALA A 14 26.64 19.22 -35.85
C ALA A 14 25.67 18.69 -34.77
N ALA A 15 24.59 19.42 -34.50
CA ALA A 15 23.41 18.90 -33.81
C ALA A 15 22.17 19.77 -34.11
N LEU A 16 21.56 19.58 -35.28
CA LEU A 16 20.10 19.68 -35.46
C LEU A 16 19.66 19.19 -36.85
N LEU A 17 18.53 18.47 -36.86
CA LEU A 17 17.70 18.03 -37.98
C LEU A 17 18.19 16.85 -38.85
N LEU A 18 17.59 15.68 -38.60
CA LEU A 18 16.87 14.89 -39.61
C LEU A 18 15.98 13.83 -38.93
N LEU A 19 14.72 14.21 -38.71
CA LEU A 19 13.57 13.32 -38.51
C LEU A 19 12.75 13.35 -39.82
N LEU A 20 12.43 12.18 -40.39
CA LEU A 20 11.18 11.84 -41.13
C LEU A 20 11.25 10.41 -41.75
N THR A 21 10.67 9.44 -41.02
CA THR A 21 9.88 8.21 -41.40
C THR A 21 10.49 7.05 -42.23
N PRO A 22 9.87 5.83 -42.31
CA PRO A 22 9.34 4.89 -41.29
C PRO A 22 9.70 3.37 -41.48
N LEU A 23 9.57 2.55 -40.40
CA LEU A 23 9.34 1.06 -40.29
C LEU A 23 10.44 0.05 -40.76
N PRO A 24 10.61 -1.16 -40.14
CA PRO A 24 9.61 -2.25 -40.12
C PRO A 24 9.55 -3.21 -38.88
N PHE A 25 8.48 -4.01 -38.88
CA PHE A 25 8.25 -5.24 -38.11
C PHE A 25 9.50 -6.12 -37.89
N SER A 26 9.62 -6.71 -36.69
CA SER A 26 10.55 -7.80 -36.39
C SER A 26 10.24 -9.07 -37.20
N PRO A 27 11.24 -9.68 -37.86
CA PRO A 27 11.16 -11.03 -38.38
C PRO A 27 11.59 -12.07 -37.33
N ARG A 28 11.21 -13.31 -37.64
CA ARG A 28 11.64 -14.62 -37.12
C ARG A 28 12.96 -14.71 -36.34
N LEU A 29 12.92 -15.63 -35.36
CA LEU A 29 14.01 -16.46 -34.85
C LEU A 29 15.23 -16.54 -35.80
N GLU A 30 16.26 -15.76 -35.50
CA GLU A 30 17.63 -15.96 -35.99
C GLU A 30 18.59 -15.76 -34.80
N ALA A 31 19.63 -16.59 -34.76
CA ALA A 31 20.59 -16.68 -33.68
C ALA A 31 21.13 -15.31 -33.27
N GLN A 32 20.88 -14.96 -32.01
CA GLN A 32 21.39 -13.74 -31.39
C GLN A 32 22.92 -13.74 -31.50
N ALA A 33 23.47 -12.62 -31.96
CA ALA A 33 24.91 -12.38 -31.91
C ALA A 33 25.42 -12.65 -30.48
N PRO A 34 26.66 -13.15 -30.29
CA PRO A 34 27.17 -13.50 -28.97
C PRO A 34 26.99 -12.30 -28.03
N ARG A 35 26.14 -12.50 -27.02
CA ARG A 35 25.87 -11.52 -25.98
C ARG A 35 27.22 -11.13 -25.38
N ARG A 36 27.49 -9.82 -25.32
CA ARG A 36 28.62 -9.32 -24.54
C ARG A 36 28.37 -9.75 -23.09
N LEU A 37 29.33 -10.47 -22.52
CA LEU A 37 29.21 -11.03 -21.18
C LEU A 37 29.03 -9.89 -20.16
N ALA A 38 28.03 -10.02 -19.32
CA ALA A 38 27.69 -9.10 -18.26
C ALA A 38 28.32 -9.55 -16.94
N ALA A 39 28.38 -8.64 -15.96
CA ALA A 39 28.70 -9.03 -14.59
C ALA A 39 27.71 -10.09 -14.11
N GLY A 40 28.20 -11.10 -13.40
CA GLY A 40 27.43 -12.25 -12.92
C GLY A 40 27.20 -13.37 -13.93
N ASP A 41 27.57 -13.23 -15.22
CA ASP A 41 27.41 -14.33 -16.20
C ASP A 41 28.35 -15.51 -15.89
N VAL A 42 29.51 -15.24 -15.25
CA VAL A 42 30.37 -16.24 -14.59
C VAL A 42 30.70 -15.71 -13.20
N VAL A 43 30.36 -16.46 -12.17
CA VAL A 43 30.60 -16.07 -10.77
C VAL A 43 31.74 -16.88 -10.16
N ILE A 44 32.44 -16.30 -9.20
CA ILE A 44 33.27 -17.04 -8.25
C ILE A 44 32.27 -17.73 -7.31
N ASN A 45 32.27 -19.05 -7.33
CA ASN A 45 31.23 -19.88 -6.72
C ASN A 45 31.65 -20.44 -5.36
N GLU A 46 32.93 -20.78 -5.21
CA GLU A 46 33.46 -21.37 -3.98
C GLU A 46 34.95 -21.03 -3.82
N VAL A 47 35.39 -20.76 -2.59
CA VAL A 47 36.78 -20.42 -2.25
C VAL A 47 37.25 -21.21 -1.03
N ALA A 48 38.32 -21.98 -1.19
CA ALA A 48 38.98 -22.74 -0.12
C ALA A 48 40.27 -22.05 0.34
N TRP A 49 40.13 -20.87 0.92
CA TRP A 49 41.26 -20.01 1.29
C TRP A 49 42.14 -20.58 2.42
N MET A 50 41.62 -21.53 3.20
CA MET A 50 42.30 -22.11 4.37
C MET A 50 43.16 -23.36 4.08
N GLY A 51 43.19 -23.80 2.83
CA GLY A 51 43.72 -25.10 2.43
C GLY A 51 42.88 -26.28 2.92
N THR A 52 43.39 -27.50 2.76
CA THR A 52 42.71 -28.71 3.22
C THR A 52 43.22 -29.19 4.58
N ALA A 53 42.65 -30.29 5.09
CA ALA A 53 43.20 -30.99 6.25
C ALA A 53 44.54 -31.69 5.94
N ALA A 54 44.80 -32.03 4.66
CA ALA A 54 46.05 -32.64 4.25
C ALA A 54 47.21 -31.65 4.26
N HIS A 55 47.00 -30.44 3.73
CA HIS A 55 48.01 -29.41 3.75
C HIS A 55 47.39 -28.00 3.64
N THR A 56 47.97 -27.04 4.38
CA THR A 56 47.50 -25.65 4.36
C THR A 56 47.79 -24.92 3.05
N ALA A 57 48.54 -25.54 2.13
CA ALA A 57 48.80 -24.98 0.81
C ALA A 57 47.79 -25.45 -0.25
N ASP A 58 46.92 -26.40 0.09
CA ASP A 58 45.96 -27.02 -0.80
C ASP A 58 44.73 -26.11 -0.95
N GLU A 59 44.95 -24.91 -1.46
CA GLU A 59 43.93 -23.89 -1.71
C GLU A 59 43.36 -24.04 -3.12
N TRP A 60 42.09 -23.70 -3.30
CA TRP A 60 41.43 -23.73 -4.59
C TRP A 60 40.29 -22.71 -4.69
N ILE A 61 39.95 -22.37 -5.94
CA ILE A 61 38.89 -21.42 -6.30
C ILE A 61 38.04 -22.05 -7.40
N GLU A 62 36.73 -21.92 -7.31
CA GLU A 62 35.81 -22.38 -8.34
C GLU A 62 35.03 -21.24 -8.96
N LEU A 63 34.82 -21.33 -10.28
CA LEU A 63 33.89 -20.49 -11.03
C LEU A 63 32.66 -21.28 -11.47
N TYR A 64 31.50 -20.62 -11.57
CA TYR A 64 30.26 -21.20 -12.10
C TYR A 64 29.65 -20.31 -13.20
N ASN A 65 29.20 -20.93 -14.29
CA ASN A 65 28.55 -20.25 -15.40
C ASN A 65 27.03 -20.31 -15.24
N VAL A 66 26.39 -19.19 -14.90
CA VAL A 66 24.94 -19.12 -14.70
C VAL A 66 24.13 -19.13 -16.01
N THR A 67 24.81 -19.03 -17.16
CA THR A 67 24.15 -18.91 -18.45
C THR A 67 23.93 -20.25 -19.13
N ALA A 68 22.94 -20.29 -20.02
CA ALA A 68 22.62 -21.46 -20.84
C ALA A 68 23.59 -21.68 -22.02
N GLN A 69 24.71 -20.95 -22.09
CA GLN A 69 25.71 -21.05 -23.16
C GLN A 69 27.11 -21.28 -22.58
N GLY A 70 27.97 -22.04 -23.27
CA GLY A 70 29.36 -22.18 -22.86
C GLY A 70 30.15 -20.88 -23.06
N ILE A 71 31.06 -20.56 -22.13
CA ILE A 71 31.84 -19.33 -22.10
C ILE A 71 33.33 -19.66 -22.24
N ASP A 72 34.04 -19.00 -23.17
CA ASP A 72 35.49 -19.10 -23.31
C ASP A 72 36.18 -18.12 -22.34
N LEU A 73 36.97 -18.67 -21.41
CA LEU A 73 37.71 -17.94 -20.40
C LEU A 73 39.12 -17.55 -20.87
N THR A 74 39.49 -17.87 -22.11
CA THR A 74 40.83 -17.56 -22.63
C THR A 74 41.12 -16.07 -22.60
N GLY A 75 42.17 -15.70 -21.83
CA GLY A 75 42.60 -14.32 -21.66
C GLY A 75 41.87 -13.55 -20.56
N TRP A 76 40.91 -14.17 -19.87
CA TRP A 76 40.33 -13.62 -18.64
C TRP A 76 41.39 -13.58 -17.54
N THR A 77 41.20 -12.74 -16.53
CA THR A 77 42.12 -12.65 -15.39
C THR A 77 41.36 -12.78 -14.09
N LEU A 78 41.81 -13.63 -13.18
CA LEU A 78 41.37 -13.64 -11.80
C LEU A 78 42.56 -13.20 -10.93
N LYS A 79 42.34 -12.14 -10.16
CA LYS A 79 43.42 -11.44 -9.47
C LYS A 79 43.02 -11.07 -8.06
N SER A 80 43.94 -11.33 -7.14
CA SER A 80 43.88 -10.91 -5.75
C SER A 80 44.39 -9.49 -5.53
N ALA A 81 43.93 -8.84 -4.47
CA ALA A 81 44.29 -7.47 -4.13
C ALA A 81 45.81 -7.26 -3.98
N ASP A 82 46.53 -8.22 -3.38
CA ASP A 82 47.98 -8.15 -3.19
C ASP A 82 48.79 -8.63 -4.44
N ALA A 83 48.07 -9.04 -5.49
CA ALA A 83 48.56 -9.65 -6.72
C ALA A 83 49.10 -11.09 -6.61
N SER A 84 48.74 -11.81 -5.54
CA SER A 84 48.98 -13.22 -5.27
C SER A 84 47.69 -13.86 -4.73
N PRO A 85 46.95 -14.66 -5.52
CA PRO A 85 47.20 -15.04 -6.90
C PRO A 85 46.90 -13.95 -7.93
N ASN A 86 47.59 -14.00 -9.06
CA ASN A 86 47.31 -13.17 -10.25
C ASN A 86 47.48 -14.03 -11.50
N LEU A 87 46.37 -14.48 -12.05
CA LEU A 87 46.34 -15.57 -13.02
C LEU A 87 45.55 -15.17 -14.27
N THR A 88 46.04 -15.62 -15.43
CA THR A 88 45.35 -15.53 -16.71
C THR A 88 44.69 -16.87 -16.98
N LEU A 89 43.37 -16.88 -17.14
CA LEU A 89 42.57 -18.07 -17.38
C LEU A 89 42.65 -18.51 -18.84
N SER A 90 42.45 -19.80 -19.05
CA SER A 90 42.41 -20.45 -20.36
C SER A 90 41.40 -21.59 -20.37
N GLY A 91 40.85 -21.92 -21.54
CA GLY A 91 39.82 -22.95 -21.67
C GLY A 91 38.41 -22.38 -21.59
N SER A 92 37.40 -23.25 -21.48
CA SER A 92 35.99 -22.86 -21.53
C SER A 92 35.19 -23.50 -20.40
N ILE A 93 34.25 -22.74 -19.83
CA ILE A 93 33.28 -23.22 -18.86
C ILE A 93 31.94 -23.55 -19.57
N PRO A 94 31.42 -24.79 -19.48
CA PRO A 94 30.15 -25.15 -20.11
C PRO A 94 28.96 -24.35 -19.55
N ALA A 95 27.83 -24.33 -20.27
CA ALA A 95 26.56 -23.79 -19.77
C ALA A 95 26.18 -24.48 -18.45
N HIS A 96 25.84 -23.71 -17.41
CA HIS A 96 25.54 -24.25 -16.06
C HIS A 96 26.63 -25.21 -15.53
N GLY A 97 27.89 -24.97 -15.92
CA GLY A 97 29.05 -25.78 -15.55
C GLY A 97 30.01 -25.05 -14.60
N PHE A 98 30.94 -25.82 -14.02
CA PHE A 98 31.95 -25.35 -13.08
C PHE A 98 33.35 -25.32 -13.70
N PHE A 99 34.24 -24.47 -13.17
CA PHE A 99 35.65 -24.39 -13.56
C PHE A 99 36.54 -24.29 -12.31
N LEU A 100 37.31 -25.34 -12.05
CA LEU A 100 38.10 -25.52 -10.82
C LEU A 100 39.56 -25.09 -11.01
N LEU A 101 40.04 -24.24 -10.11
CA LEU A 101 41.41 -23.74 -10.05
C LEU A 101 42.11 -24.26 -8.81
N GLU A 102 43.22 -25.01 -8.98
CA GLU A 102 44.01 -25.53 -7.85
C GLU A 102 45.38 -24.88 -7.73
N ARG A 103 45.82 -24.68 -6.49
CA ARG A 103 47.12 -24.08 -6.23
C ARG A 103 48.26 -25.11 -6.33
N THR A 104 49.31 -24.73 -7.05
CA THR A 104 50.61 -25.40 -7.24
C THR A 104 50.62 -26.72 -8.01
N ASN A 105 49.60 -27.57 -7.86
CA ASN A 105 49.50 -28.88 -8.48
C ASN A 105 48.04 -29.38 -8.45
N ASP A 106 47.77 -30.43 -9.22
CA ASP A 106 46.44 -31.06 -9.37
C ASP A 106 46.21 -32.19 -8.34
N THR A 107 46.55 -31.93 -7.07
CA THR A 107 46.36 -32.91 -5.98
C THR A 107 45.66 -32.32 -4.76
N THR A 108 45.23 -31.06 -4.83
CA THR A 108 44.46 -30.39 -3.75
C THR A 108 43.10 -31.06 -3.60
N VAL A 109 42.38 -31.23 -4.71
CA VAL A 109 41.22 -32.13 -4.81
C VAL A 109 41.68 -33.39 -5.54
N SER A 110 42.25 -34.33 -4.78
CA SER A 110 43.02 -35.46 -5.30
C SER A 110 42.26 -36.41 -6.26
N ASP A 111 40.94 -36.38 -6.24
CA ASP A 111 40.05 -37.21 -7.04
C ASP A 111 39.22 -36.44 -8.08
N ILE A 112 39.35 -35.11 -8.15
CA ILE A 112 38.69 -34.25 -9.15
C ILE A 112 39.73 -33.38 -9.85
N THR A 113 39.97 -33.64 -11.13
CA THR A 113 40.93 -32.88 -11.94
C THR A 113 40.55 -31.40 -12.02
N ALA A 114 41.50 -30.52 -11.67
CA ALA A 114 41.43 -29.09 -11.86
C ALA A 114 41.44 -28.73 -13.35
N ASP A 115 40.67 -27.71 -13.72
CA ASP A 115 40.64 -27.20 -15.08
C ASP A 115 41.87 -26.34 -15.38
N GLN A 116 42.44 -25.69 -14.35
CA GLN A 116 43.71 -24.99 -14.48
C GLN A 116 44.45 -24.89 -13.14
N ILE A 117 45.78 -25.05 -13.18
CA ILE A 117 46.66 -24.91 -12.02
C ILE A 117 47.21 -23.49 -11.94
N TYR A 118 47.29 -22.95 -10.72
CA TYR A 118 47.82 -21.62 -10.47
C TYR A 118 48.87 -21.56 -9.37
N THR A 119 49.50 -20.40 -9.21
CA THR A 119 50.47 -20.11 -8.14
C THR A 119 50.15 -18.77 -7.48
N GLY A 120 50.56 -18.61 -6.22
CA GLY A 120 50.17 -17.50 -5.34
C GLY A 120 49.18 -18.01 -4.30
N ASP A 121 49.44 -17.74 -3.03
CA ASP A 121 48.63 -18.12 -1.87
C ASP A 121 47.49 -17.14 -1.60
N LEU A 122 46.46 -17.60 -0.89
CA LEU A 122 45.38 -16.77 -0.34
C LEU A 122 45.66 -16.46 1.14
N ILE A 123 45.39 -15.22 1.55
CA ILE A 123 45.63 -14.82 2.94
C ILE A 123 44.47 -15.29 3.84
N ASN A 124 44.78 -16.09 4.88
CA ASN A 124 43.79 -16.60 5.84
C ASN A 124 43.01 -15.51 6.61
N ALA A 125 43.57 -14.31 6.72
CA ALA A 125 42.95 -13.18 7.41
C ALA A 125 41.96 -12.41 6.54
N GLY A 126 41.70 -12.85 5.30
CA GLY A 126 40.86 -12.12 4.36
C GLY A 126 41.64 -11.52 3.20
N GLU A 127 41.04 -11.59 2.02
CA GLU A 127 41.53 -10.95 0.80
C GLU A 127 40.40 -10.81 -0.22
N SER A 128 40.56 -9.99 -1.27
CA SER A 128 39.56 -9.87 -2.33
C SER A 128 40.03 -10.45 -3.65
N LEU A 129 39.14 -11.22 -4.29
CA LEU A 129 39.36 -11.78 -5.61
C LEU A 129 38.50 -11.04 -6.63
N THR A 130 39.10 -10.66 -7.77
CA THR A 130 38.38 -10.02 -8.87
C THR A 130 38.57 -10.83 -10.16
N LEU A 131 37.46 -11.33 -10.71
CA LEU A 131 37.39 -11.96 -12.03
C LEU A 131 37.10 -10.90 -13.09
N ARG A 132 37.93 -10.85 -14.13
CA ARG A 132 37.76 -9.97 -15.29
C ARG A 132 37.79 -10.73 -16.58
N ASP A 133 36.99 -10.28 -17.55
CA ASP A 133 37.03 -10.83 -18.90
C ASP A 133 38.30 -10.41 -19.68
N SER A 134 38.45 -10.93 -20.90
CA SER A 134 39.56 -10.60 -21.80
C SER A 134 39.63 -9.11 -22.21
N SER A 135 38.56 -8.33 -21.96
CA SER A 135 38.51 -6.88 -22.17
C SER A 135 38.80 -6.07 -20.89
N ALA A 136 39.19 -6.75 -19.81
CA ALA A 136 39.43 -6.22 -18.47
C ALA A 136 38.18 -5.71 -17.74
N GLN A 137 36.97 -6.03 -18.20
CA GLN A 137 35.73 -5.76 -17.49
C GLN A 137 35.60 -6.71 -16.28
N VAL A 138 35.22 -6.18 -15.11
CA VAL A 138 34.89 -7.03 -13.95
C VAL A 138 33.63 -7.82 -14.24
N ILE A 139 33.71 -9.13 -14.07
CA ILE A 139 32.60 -10.05 -14.23
C ILE A 139 32.05 -10.46 -12.87
N ASP A 140 32.92 -10.78 -11.91
CA ASP A 140 32.49 -11.06 -10.54
C ASP A 140 33.65 -10.81 -9.55
N THR A 141 33.32 -10.74 -8.27
CA THR A 141 34.28 -10.67 -7.17
C THR A 141 33.95 -11.74 -6.13
N ALA A 142 34.92 -12.05 -5.27
CA ALA A 142 34.66 -12.78 -4.02
C ALA A 142 35.34 -12.03 -2.89
N ASN A 143 34.58 -11.75 -1.84
CA ASN A 143 35.01 -10.88 -0.75
C ASN A 143 35.53 -9.54 -1.29
N GLY A 144 34.77 -8.93 -2.21
CA GLY A 144 35.18 -7.78 -2.99
C GLY A 144 35.58 -6.53 -2.18
N ASP A 145 35.21 -6.48 -0.90
CA ASP A 145 35.59 -5.41 0.04
C ASP A 145 37.01 -5.58 0.61
N GLY A 146 37.60 -6.78 0.50
CA GLY A 146 38.93 -7.13 1.01
C GLY A 146 39.01 -7.23 2.53
N GLY A 147 37.88 -7.35 3.23
CA GLY A 147 37.81 -7.59 4.68
C GLY A 147 38.16 -9.03 5.07
N ASP A 148 37.92 -9.39 6.33
CA ASP A 148 37.99 -10.79 6.78
C ASP A 148 37.07 -11.66 5.90
N TRP A 149 37.44 -12.91 5.60
CA TRP A 149 36.58 -13.78 4.79
C TRP A 149 35.17 -13.93 5.41
N PRO A 150 34.10 -13.62 4.67
CA PRO A 150 32.74 -13.56 5.23
C PRO A 150 32.19 -14.94 5.58
N ALA A 151 32.72 -15.98 4.96
CA ALA A 151 32.46 -17.35 5.33
C ALA A 151 33.66 -18.26 5.04
N GLY A 152 33.48 -19.55 5.30
CA GLY A 152 34.55 -20.51 5.42
C GLY A 152 35.11 -20.56 6.84
N ASP A 153 35.62 -21.72 7.22
CA ASP A 153 36.17 -21.94 8.56
C ASP A 153 37.50 -22.70 8.49
N ASN A 154 38.56 -22.05 8.97
CA ASN A 154 39.90 -22.63 9.02
C ASN A 154 39.99 -23.79 10.03
N THR A 155 39.15 -23.80 11.06
CA THR A 155 39.18 -24.84 12.10
C THR A 155 38.74 -26.19 11.54
N ASN A 156 37.59 -26.20 10.87
CA ASN A 156 36.99 -27.38 10.26
C ASN A 156 37.40 -27.57 8.80
N LYS A 157 38.17 -26.63 8.21
CA LYS A 157 38.53 -26.62 6.79
C LYS A 157 37.30 -26.58 5.87
N SER A 158 36.26 -25.86 6.30
CA SER A 158 35.02 -25.65 5.54
C SER A 158 35.21 -24.51 4.56
N THR A 159 34.91 -24.72 3.28
CA THR A 159 35.04 -23.70 2.23
C THR A 159 34.00 -22.59 2.38
N MET A 160 34.27 -21.46 1.73
CA MET A 160 33.34 -20.35 1.56
C MET A 160 32.54 -20.57 0.26
N GLU A 161 31.24 -20.81 0.37
CA GLU A 161 30.35 -21.16 -0.73
C GLU A 161 29.32 -20.06 -1.01
N ARG A 162 29.09 -19.75 -2.28
CA ARG A 162 28.05 -18.81 -2.73
C ARG A 162 26.67 -19.39 -2.44
N CYS A 163 25.79 -18.64 -1.76
CA CYS A 163 24.44 -19.10 -1.41
C CYS A 163 23.52 -19.12 -2.63
N ASP A 164 23.52 -18.07 -3.44
CA ASP A 164 22.85 -18.01 -4.74
C ASP A 164 23.79 -17.43 -5.81
N PRO A 165 24.20 -18.24 -6.81
CA PRO A 165 25.07 -17.78 -7.89
C PRO A 165 24.40 -16.76 -8.83
N LEU A 166 23.09 -16.56 -8.76
CA LEU A 166 22.39 -15.50 -9.50
C LEU A 166 22.43 -14.14 -8.79
N VAL A 167 22.86 -14.10 -7.52
CA VAL A 167 23.02 -12.89 -6.73
C VAL A 167 24.49 -12.47 -6.73
N ALA A 168 24.76 -11.15 -6.76
CA ALA A 168 26.11 -10.58 -6.79
C ALA A 168 26.92 -10.83 -5.50
N ASP A 169 28.22 -10.53 -5.54
CA ASP A 169 29.15 -10.72 -4.43
C ASP A 169 28.82 -9.76 -3.28
N ALA A 170 28.52 -10.34 -2.12
CA ALA A 170 28.34 -9.65 -0.85
C ALA A 170 28.51 -10.68 0.26
N ASP A 171 28.98 -10.27 1.44
CA ASP A 171 29.20 -11.16 2.60
C ASP A 171 27.98 -12.03 2.93
N ALA A 172 26.77 -11.46 2.81
CA ALA A 172 25.51 -12.16 3.07
C ALA A 172 25.20 -13.28 2.06
N ASN A 173 25.82 -13.26 0.88
CA ASN A 173 25.68 -14.29 -0.15
C ASN A 173 26.80 -15.33 -0.08
N TRP A 174 27.58 -15.34 0.99
CA TRP A 174 28.55 -16.39 1.30
C TRP A 174 28.14 -17.11 2.58
N ALA A 175 28.22 -18.43 2.56
CA ALA A 175 28.07 -19.26 3.74
C ALA A 175 29.20 -20.29 3.80
N SER A 176 29.54 -20.72 5.00
CA SER A 176 30.47 -21.83 5.16
C SER A 176 29.78 -23.11 4.74
N ASN A 177 30.51 -24.03 4.08
CA ASN A 177 30.02 -25.37 3.80
C ASN A 177 29.38 -25.98 5.06
N ASP A 178 28.19 -26.55 4.92
CA ASP A 178 27.36 -27.05 6.02
C ASP A 178 27.98 -28.26 6.77
N GLY A 179 29.07 -28.82 6.26
CA GLY A 179 29.74 -30.00 6.80
C GLY A 179 28.93 -31.29 6.60
N ILE A 180 27.85 -31.29 5.82
CA ILE A 180 27.00 -32.44 5.51
C ILE A 180 27.09 -32.74 4.00
N THR A 181 26.85 -31.74 3.17
CA THR A 181 26.91 -31.78 1.71
C THR A 181 28.34 -31.52 1.27
N ARG A 182 29.03 -32.54 0.74
CA ARG A 182 30.48 -32.50 0.46
C ARG A 182 30.80 -33.20 -0.86
N ASN A 183 31.83 -32.72 -1.57
CA ASN A 183 32.38 -33.36 -2.77
C ASN A 183 33.92 -33.31 -2.78
N GLY A 184 34.56 -34.35 -3.34
CA GLY A 184 36.02 -34.45 -3.46
C GLY A 184 36.78 -34.88 -2.20
N LEU A 185 38.04 -35.29 -2.39
CA LEU A 185 38.98 -35.77 -1.38
C LEU A 185 40.26 -34.93 -1.35
N ASP A 186 40.80 -34.66 -0.16
CA ASP A 186 42.12 -34.06 0.00
C ASP A 186 43.26 -35.00 -0.42
N ALA A 187 44.50 -34.50 -0.46
CA ALA A 187 45.69 -35.27 -0.87
C ALA A 187 45.98 -36.53 0.00
N ASN A 188 45.41 -36.63 1.21
CA ASN A 188 45.51 -37.80 2.07
C ASN A 188 44.33 -38.77 1.88
N GLY A 189 43.38 -38.45 1.00
CA GLY A 189 42.19 -39.22 0.70
C GLY A 189 41.03 -39.01 1.69
N ALA A 190 41.04 -37.92 2.47
CA ALA A 190 39.93 -37.57 3.37
C ALA A 190 38.90 -36.66 2.69
N PRO A 191 37.59 -36.78 2.99
CA PRO A 191 36.56 -35.92 2.40
C PRO A 191 36.78 -34.43 2.70
N LEU A 192 36.64 -33.59 1.68
CA LEU A 192 36.66 -32.13 1.81
C LEU A 192 35.37 -31.63 2.46
N ASN A 193 35.45 -30.55 3.23
CA ASN A 193 34.27 -29.79 3.66
C ASN A 193 34.02 -28.65 2.65
N GLY A 194 33.72 -29.03 1.42
CA GLY A 194 33.39 -28.14 0.31
C GLY A 194 32.75 -28.92 -0.83
N THR A 195 32.38 -28.25 -1.90
CA THR A 195 31.62 -28.82 -3.02
C THR A 195 32.26 -28.60 -4.41
N PRO A 196 33.58 -28.81 -4.59
CA PRO A 196 34.24 -28.61 -5.89
C PRO A 196 33.55 -29.41 -7.01
N LYS A 197 33.26 -28.73 -8.11
CA LYS A 197 32.50 -29.16 -9.30
C LYS A 197 31.11 -29.70 -9.02
N ALA A 198 30.50 -29.30 -7.90
CA ALA A 198 29.17 -29.69 -7.49
C ALA A 198 28.38 -28.47 -6.98
N ARG A 199 27.07 -28.66 -6.77
CA ARG A 199 26.20 -27.61 -6.25
C ARG A 199 26.58 -27.29 -4.80
N ASN A 200 26.75 -26.00 -4.49
CA ASN A 200 27.01 -25.52 -3.13
C ASN A 200 25.96 -26.03 -2.13
N SER A 201 26.42 -26.35 -0.92
CA SER A 201 25.57 -26.82 0.19
C SER A 201 24.56 -25.76 0.64
N ALA A 202 24.92 -24.48 0.51
CA ALA A 202 24.07 -23.34 0.86
C ALA A 202 23.01 -22.99 -0.22
N TYR A 203 23.02 -23.67 -1.38
CA TYR A 203 22.10 -23.38 -2.48
C TYR A 203 20.82 -24.24 -2.42
N VAL A 204 19.66 -23.58 -2.41
CA VAL A 204 18.32 -24.20 -2.42
C VAL A 204 17.69 -24.06 -3.80
N GLU A 205 17.50 -25.18 -4.51
CA GLU A 205 16.92 -25.21 -5.86
C GLU A 205 15.38 -25.34 -5.84
N PRO A 206 14.63 -24.67 -6.72
CA PRO A 206 13.19 -24.88 -6.86
C PRO A 206 12.89 -26.28 -7.43
N PRO A 207 11.83 -26.99 -6.96
CA PRO A 207 11.55 -28.35 -7.43
C PRO A 207 11.02 -28.39 -8.88
N PRO A 208 11.29 -29.47 -9.64
CA PRO A 208 10.86 -29.61 -11.04
C PRO A 208 9.35 -29.91 -11.19
N PRO A 209 8.75 -29.64 -12.37
CA PRO A 209 7.33 -29.93 -12.65
C PRO A 209 6.99 -31.40 -12.46
N ALA A 210 5.97 -31.70 -11.66
CA ALA A 210 5.45 -33.05 -11.43
C ALA A 210 3.91 -33.07 -11.45
N ALA A 211 3.32 -34.26 -11.49
CA ALA A 211 1.89 -34.41 -11.19
C ALA A 211 1.67 -34.24 -9.68
N ASP A 212 0.44 -33.98 -9.24
CA ASP A 212 0.16 -33.83 -7.82
C ASP A 212 -1.26 -34.28 -7.51
N LEU A 213 -1.48 -35.54 -7.14
CA LEU A 213 -2.81 -35.96 -6.75
C LEU A 213 -3.15 -35.43 -5.35
N ARG A 214 -4.36 -34.87 -5.22
CA ARG A 214 -4.94 -34.52 -3.93
C ARG A 214 -6.24 -35.27 -3.73
N ALA A 215 -6.33 -36.03 -2.66
CA ALA A 215 -7.56 -36.70 -2.26
C ALA A 215 -8.29 -35.88 -1.20
N THR A 216 -9.60 -35.72 -1.33
CA THR A 216 -10.46 -35.18 -0.26
C THR A 216 -11.59 -36.14 0.03
N LYS A 217 -12.07 -36.09 1.27
CA LYS A 217 -13.14 -36.96 1.76
C LYS A 217 -14.02 -36.21 2.73
N THR A 218 -15.33 -36.29 2.53
CA THR A 218 -16.33 -35.81 3.49
C THR A 218 -17.35 -36.91 3.79
N GLY A 219 -18.06 -36.75 4.90
CA GLY A 219 -19.13 -37.64 5.35
C GLY A 219 -19.89 -37.01 6.51
N PRO A 220 -20.82 -37.72 7.15
CA PRO A 220 -21.49 -37.21 8.33
C PRO A 220 -20.51 -37.12 9.51
N ALA A 221 -20.52 -36.00 10.24
CA ALA A 221 -19.67 -35.79 11.42
C ALA A 221 -20.11 -36.67 12.61
N THR A 222 -21.42 -36.93 12.70
CA THR A 222 -22.03 -37.81 13.71
C THR A 222 -22.97 -38.81 13.04
N ALA A 223 -23.16 -39.98 13.65
CA ALA A 223 -24.14 -40.96 13.21
C ALA A 223 -24.55 -41.89 14.35
N SER A 224 -25.69 -42.56 14.23
CA SER A 224 -26.18 -43.56 15.18
C SER A 224 -25.98 -44.98 14.66
N ILE A 225 -25.97 -45.96 15.57
CA ILE A 225 -25.97 -47.38 15.18
C ILE A 225 -27.23 -47.67 14.36
N GLY A 226 -27.04 -48.24 13.16
CA GLY A 226 -28.11 -48.53 12.20
C GLY A 226 -28.29 -47.47 11.10
N ASP A 227 -27.69 -46.29 11.25
CA ASP A 227 -27.78 -45.24 10.22
C ASP A 227 -27.05 -45.65 8.93
N THR A 228 -27.58 -45.14 7.82
CA THR A 228 -26.89 -45.17 6.53
C THR A 228 -26.01 -43.93 6.44
N VAL A 229 -24.71 -44.14 6.23
CA VAL A 229 -23.72 -43.07 6.06
C VAL A 229 -23.28 -43.02 4.61
N GLU A 230 -23.17 -41.80 4.08
CA GLU A 230 -22.65 -41.54 2.75
C GLU A 230 -21.35 -40.73 2.86
N TYR A 231 -20.30 -41.20 2.17
CA TYR A 231 -19.03 -40.51 2.05
C TYR A 231 -18.87 -39.99 0.62
N SER A 232 -18.54 -38.70 0.49
CA SER A 232 -18.14 -38.10 -0.79
C SER A 232 -16.61 -38.11 -0.87
N LEU A 233 -16.08 -38.61 -1.99
CA LEU A 233 -14.66 -38.74 -2.27
C LEU A 233 -14.34 -37.88 -3.49
N SER A 234 -13.32 -37.03 -3.41
CA SER A 234 -12.80 -36.33 -4.59
C SER A 234 -11.32 -36.61 -4.77
N LEU A 235 -10.91 -36.72 -6.03
CA LEU A 235 -9.51 -36.82 -6.43
C LEU A 235 -9.20 -35.72 -7.44
N TYR A 236 -8.23 -34.86 -7.14
CA TYR A 236 -7.73 -33.79 -7.98
C TYR A 236 -6.33 -34.13 -8.50
N ASN A 237 -5.90 -33.52 -9.61
CA ASN A 237 -4.49 -33.39 -9.97
C ASN A 237 -4.12 -31.90 -9.95
N ASP A 238 -3.55 -31.43 -8.85
CA ASP A 238 -3.12 -30.04 -8.63
C ASP A 238 -1.74 -29.75 -9.26
N GLY A 239 -1.10 -30.77 -9.83
CA GLY A 239 0.26 -30.68 -10.36
C GLY A 239 0.32 -30.14 -11.78
N GLN A 240 1.53 -29.81 -12.21
CA GLN A 240 1.81 -29.24 -13.53
C GLN A 240 1.83 -30.31 -14.65
N LEU A 241 1.94 -31.59 -14.30
CA LEU A 241 1.94 -32.72 -15.24
C LEU A 241 0.71 -33.63 -15.05
N GLN A 242 0.38 -34.39 -16.10
CA GLN A 242 -0.70 -35.38 -16.07
C GLN A 242 -0.37 -36.55 -15.13
N ALA A 243 -1.27 -36.88 -14.20
CA ALA A 243 -1.18 -38.08 -13.39
C ALA A 243 -1.65 -39.30 -14.22
N LEU A 244 -0.79 -40.31 -14.39
CA LEU A 244 -1.10 -41.50 -15.19
C LEU A 244 -1.57 -42.69 -14.33
N ALA A 245 -2.58 -43.42 -14.81
CA ALA A 245 -3.14 -44.59 -14.14
C ALA A 245 -3.56 -44.34 -12.67
N SER A 246 -4.20 -43.20 -12.43
CA SER A 246 -4.71 -42.78 -11.13
C SER A 246 -5.66 -43.83 -10.53
N ARG A 247 -5.39 -44.20 -9.28
CA ARG A 247 -6.13 -45.21 -8.52
C ARG A 247 -6.53 -44.65 -7.18
N LEU A 248 -7.81 -44.75 -6.84
CA LEU A 248 -8.37 -44.30 -5.57
C LEU A 248 -8.81 -45.51 -4.75
N THR A 249 -8.43 -45.56 -3.48
CA THR A 249 -8.76 -46.66 -2.55
C THR A 249 -9.37 -46.11 -1.27
N ASP A 250 -10.63 -46.44 -1.01
CA ASP A 250 -11.34 -46.15 0.24
C ASP A 250 -11.36 -47.39 1.14
N THR A 251 -11.08 -47.24 2.44
CA THR A 251 -11.11 -48.33 3.41
C THR A 251 -12.08 -48.01 4.53
N LEU A 252 -13.26 -48.64 4.46
CA LEU A 252 -14.32 -48.46 5.45
C LEU A 252 -13.83 -48.87 6.86
N PRO A 253 -14.24 -48.16 7.92
CA PRO A 253 -13.87 -48.47 9.29
C PRO A 253 -14.60 -49.71 9.80
N SER A 254 -14.00 -50.43 10.75
CA SER A 254 -14.67 -51.57 11.40
C SER A 254 -16.01 -51.10 11.99
N GLY A 255 -17.10 -51.78 11.65
CA GLY A 255 -18.43 -51.38 12.08
C GLY A 255 -19.27 -50.71 11.00
N VAL A 256 -18.75 -50.43 9.80
CA VAL A 256 -19.53 -49.94 8.65
C VAL A 256 -19.57 -50.98 7.53
N SER A 257 -20.75 -51.48 7.20
CA SER A 257 -20.95 -52.41 6.07
C SER A 257 -21.19 -51.66 4.77
N PHE A 258 -20.43 -51.97 3.71
CA PHE A 258 -20.62 -51.38 2.39
C PHE A 258 -22.01 -51.71 1.81
N VAL A 259 -22.68 -50.70 1.26
CA VAL A 259 -23.97 -50.83 0.56
C VAL A 259 -23.80 -50.60 -0.94
N ALA A 260 -23.27 -49.44 -1.32
CA ALA A 260 -23.14 -49.05 -2.73
C ALA A 260 -22.03 -48.02 -2.92
N GLY A 261 -21.52 -47.91 -4.15
CA GLY A 261 -20.65 -46.82 -4.57
C GLY A 261 -21.09 -46.31 -5.94
N SER A 262 -20.91 -45.01 -6.19
CA SER A 262 -21.22 -44.37 -7.46
C SER A 262 -20.00 -43.61 -7.98
N PRO A 263 -19.36 -44.06 -9.09
CA PRO A 263 -19.59 -45.34 -9.75
C PRO A 263 -19.23 -46.55 -8.84
N PRO A 264 -19.69 -47.78 -9.15
CA PRO A 264 -19.32 -48.96 -8.38
C PRO A 264 -17.79 -49.18 -8.35
N PRO A 265 -17.22 -49.65 -7.23
CA PRO A 265 -15.78 -49.91 -7.14
C PRO A 265 -15.35 -50.97 -8.15
N THR A 266 -14.22 -50.73 -8.82
CA THR A 266 -13.60 -51.66 -9.77
C THR A 266 -13.17 -52.96 -9.07
N GLN A 267 -12.75 -52.89 -7.81
CA GLN A 267 -12.41 -54.04 -6.98
C GLN A 267 -12.87 -53.81 -5.53
N GLN A 268 -13.37 -54.87 -4.89
CA GLN A 268 -13.75 -54.86 -3.47
C GLN A 268 -13.14 -56.08 -2.77
N SER A 269 -12.44 -55.85 -1.66
CA SER A 269 -11.89 -56.90 -0.80
C SER A 269 -12.13 -56.56 0.66
N GLY A 270 -13.14 -57.19 1.27
CA GLY A 270 -13.60 -56.84 2.61
C GLY A 270 -14.07 -55.40 2.66
N GLN A 271 -13.41 -54.58 3.50
CA GLN A 271 -13.73 -53.16 3.71
C GLN A 271 -12.98 -52.22 2.76
N SER A 272 -12.09 -52.74 1.92
CA SER A 272 -11.32 -51.95 0.97
C SER A 272 -12.00 -51.92 -0.39
N LEU A 273 -12.26 -50.71 -0.88
CA LEU A 273 -12.96 -50.38 -2.13
C LEU A 273 -11.97 -49.63 -3.04
N VAL A 274 -11.84 -50.06 -4.30
CA VAL A 274 -10.84 -49.50 -5.22
C VAL A 274 -11.49 -49.08 -6.53
N TRP A 275 -11.16 -47.88 -7.01
CA TRP A 275 -11.45 -47.36 -8.35
C TRP A 275 -10.18 -47.18 -9.17
N VAL A 276 -10.19 -47.70 -10.40
CA VAL A 276 -9.17 -47.41 -11.42
C VAL A 276 -9.72 -46.30 -12.31
N LEU A 277 -9.20 -45.08 -12.17
CA LEU A 277 -9.76 -43.86 -12.76
C LEU A 277 -9.08 -43.45 -14.07
N GLY A 278 -7.92 -44.04 -14.40
CA GLY A 278 -7.16 -43.70 -15.60
C GLY A 278 -6.36 -42.42 -15.42
N ASP A 279 -6.05 -41.74 -16.52
CA ASP A 279 -5.19 -40.56 -16.48
C ASP A 279 -5.98 -39.30 -16.09
N LEU A 280 -5.39 -38.44 -15.26
CA LEU A 280 -5.99 -37.19 -14.78
C LEU A 280 -5.11 -36.02 -15.19
N ALA A 281 -5.62 -35.14 -16.06
CA ALA A 281 -4.89 -33.96 -16.54
C ALA A 281 -4.64 -32.93 -15.42
N PRO A 282 -3.66 -32.02 -15.54
CA PRO A 282 -3.50 -30.88 -14.63
C PRO A 282 -4.81 -30.11 -14.44
N GLY A 283 -5.19 -29.84 -13.20
CA GLY A 283 -6.44 -29.17 -12.81
C GLY A 283 -7.71 -30.02 -12.92
N ALA A 284 -7.64 -31.25 -13.44
CA ALA A 284 -8.81 -32.12 -13.53
C ALA A 284 -9.14 -32.79 -12.19
N HIS A 285 -10.42 -33.14 -11.98
CA HIS A 285 -10.86 -33.86 -10.80
C HIS A 285 -11.95 -34.92 -11.10
N GLN A 286 -12.09 -35.87 -10.18
CA GLN A 286 -13.10 -36.94 -10.20
C GLN A 286 -13.83 -36.97 -8.86
N GLN A 287 -15.16 -37.12 -8.89
CA GLN A 287 -16.00 -37.25 -7.69
C GLN A 287 -16.67 -38.62 -7.64
N LEU A 288 -16.71 -39.23 -6.45
CA LEU A 288 -17.31 -40.52 -6.19
C LEU A 288 -18.07 -40.50 -4.87
N THR A 289 -19.10 -41.34 -4.74
CA THR A 289 -19.79 -41.54 -3.46
C THR A 289 -19.70 -42.99 -2.98
N VAL A 290 -19.64 -43.18 -1.68
CA VAL A 290 -19.63 -44.49 -1.00
C VAL A 290 -20.66 -44.49 0.11
N THR A 291 -21.65 -45.39 0.01
CA THR A 291 -22.71 -45.57 1.00
C THR A 291 -22.44 -46.82 1.83
N GLY A 292 -22.56 -46.72 3.15
CA GLY A 292 -22.46 -47.84 4.10
C GLY A 292 -23.51 -47.77 5.21
N VAL A 293 -23.70 -48.87 5.94
CA VAL A 293 -24.61 -48.95 7.10
C VAL A 293 -23.81 -49.26 8.36
N ILE A 294 -24.06 -48.51 9.44
CA ILE A 294 -23.40 -48.71 10.72
C ILE A 294 -23.99 -49.93 11.43
N THR A 295 -23.13 -50.87 11.78
CA THR A 295 -23.49 -52.15 12.39
C THR A 295 -23.38 -52.13 13.92
N VAL A 296 -24.12 -53.02 14.56
CA VAL A 296 -24.05 -53.22 16.02
C VAL A 296 -22.63 -53.67 16.40
N GLY A 297 -22.03 -53.00 17.38
CA GLY A 297 -20.64 -53.25 17.82
C GLY A 297 -19.59 -52.35 17.15
N ALA A 298 -20.02 -51.37 16.35
CA ALA A 298 -19.16 -50.32 15.82
C ALA A 298 -18.50 -49.48 16.94
N PRO A 299 -17.22 -49.10 16.81
CA PRO A 299 -16.52 -48.28 17.81
C PRO A 299 -17.02 -46.83 17.79
N ALA A 300 -16.83 -46.11 18.90
CA ALA A 300 -17.30 -44.74 19.09
C ALA A 300 -16.77 -43.73 18.04
N LEU A 301 -15.63 -44.03 17.41
CA LEU A 301 -15.07 -43.23 16.32
C LEU A 301 -14.90 -44.12 15.09
N LEU A 302 -15.55 -43.75 13.99
CA LEU A 302 -15.46 -44.40 12.70
C LEU A 302 -14.56 -43.58 11.77
N VAL A 303 -13.32 -44.00 11.63
CA VAL A 303 -12.34 -43.31 10.75
C VAL A 303 -12.30 -44.00 9.39
N ASN A 304 -13.00 -43.44 8.40
CA ASN A 304 -12.94 -43.92 7.02
C ASN A 304 -11.75 -43.29 6.29
N ARG A 305 -10.88 -44.09 5.68
CA ARG A 305 -9.60 -43.64 5.10
C ARG A 305 -9.56 -43.81 3.60
N LEU A 306 -9.16 -42.75 2.91
CA LEU A 306 -8.98 -42.65 1.48
C LEU A 306 -7.48 -42.52 1.16
N SER A 307 -7.05 -43.18 0.09
CA SER A 307 -5.71 -43.01 -0.47
C SER A 307 -5.76 -43.03 -1.98
N ALA A 308 -5.00 -42.14 -2.61
CA ALA A 308 -4.80 -42.06 -4.04
C ALA A 308 -3.36 -42.41 -4.40
N ARG A 309 -3.16 -42.91 -5.62
CA ARG A 309 -1.84 -43.14 -6.19
C ARG A 309 -1.88 -42.94 -7.69
N THR A 310 -0.78 -42.49 -8.25
CA THR A 310 -0.49 -42.46 -9.68
C THR A 310 0.75 -43.32 -9.98
N SER A 311 1.02 -43.56 -11.26
CA SER A 311 2.20 -44.31 -11.72
C SER A 311 3.40 -43.42 -12.06
N VAL A 312 3.22 -42.09 -12.03
CA VAL A 312 4.26 -41.08 -12.25
C VAL A 312 4.75 -40.47 -10.94
N THR A 313 5.85 -39.72 -10.97
CA THR A 313 6.35 -38.99 -9.81
C THR A 313 5.41 -37.85 -9.45
N GLU A 314 5.21 -37.63 -8.15
CA GLU A 314 4.35 -36.56 -7.62
C GLU A 314 5.15 -35.51 -6.85
N SER A 315 4.74 -34.25 -6.92
CA SER A 315 5.33 -33.14 -6.15
C SER A 315 4.98 -33.19 -4.67
N ALA A 316 3.80 -33.72 -4.33
CA ALA A 316 3.38 -33.95 -2.95
C ALA A 316 2.72 -35.34 -2.82
N LEU A 317 3.17 -36.11 -1.83
CA LEU A 317 2.65 -37.45 -1.56
C LEU A 317 1.76 -37.52 -0.32
N LEU A 318 1.71 -36.44 0.49
CA LEU A 318 0.97 -36.42 1.76
C LEU A 318 -0.52 -36.09 1.54
N ASN A 319 -0.81 -35.20 0.59
CA ASN A 319 -2.15 -34.83 0.13
C ASN A 319 -2.86 -35.95 -0.68
N ASN A 320 -2.15 -37.03 -1.02
CA ASN A 320 -2.74 -38.26 -1.57
C ASN A 320 -3.65 -39.03 -0.62
N THR A 321 -3.72 -38.65 0.65
CA THR A 321 -4.53 -39.34 1.64
C THR A 321 -5.53 -38.39 2.28
N ALA A 322 -6.73 -38.89 2.54
CA ALA A 322 -7.74 -38.18 3.31
C ALA A 322 -8.38 -39.16 4.29
N ALA A 323 -8.93 -38.64 5.39
CA ALA A 323 -9.74 -39.44 6.28
C ALA A 323 -10.91 -38.60 6.76
N TRP A 324 -12.04 -39.27 7.01
CA TRP A 324 -13.18 -38.66 7.66
C TRP A 324 -13.52 -39.45 8.90
N THR A 325 -13.67 -38.74 10.02
CA THR A 325 -14.08 -39.33 11.29
C THR A 325 -15.56 -39.03 11.51
N THR A 326 -16.36 -40.10 11.63
CA THR A 326 -17.74 -40.03 12.10
C THR A 326 -17.77 -40.48 13.54
N THR A 327 -18.22 -39.63 14.46
CA THR A 327 -18.41 -40.00 15.86
C THR A 327 -19.77 -40.67 16.03
N LEU A 328 -19.80 -41.85 16.66
CA LEU A 328 -21.07 -42.47 17.00
C LEU A 328 -21.68 -41.75 18.19
N SER A 329 -22.85 -41.16 17.98
CA SER A 329 -23.61 -40.54 19.05
C SER A 329 -24.16 -41.64 19.95
N VAL A 330 -23.52 -41.82 21.11
CA VAL A 330 -24.09 -42.56 22.24
C VAL A 330 -24.82 -41.62 23.21
N GLU A 331 -24.82 -40.32 22.92
CA GLU A 331 -25.49 -39.25 23.68
C GLU A 331 -26.53 -38.51 22.80
N PRO A 332 -27.58 -37.92 23.40
CA PRO A 332 -28.47 -37.00 22.69
C PRO A 332 -27.67 -35.83 22.09
N PRO A 333 -28.18 -35.13 21.06
CA PRO A 333 -27.55 -33.91 20.59
C PRO A 333 -27.35 -32.93 21.77
N PRO A 334 -26.24 -32.18 21.81
CA PRO A 334 -26.03 -31.18 22.84
C PRO A 334 -27.23 -30.21 22.86
N PRO A 335 -27.58 -29.67 24.04
CA PRO A 335 -28.67 -28.71 24.14
C PRO A 335 -28.42 -27.52 23.19
N PRO A 336 -29.48 -26.89 22.67
CA PRO A 336 -29.35 -25.73 21.81
C PRO A 336 -28.57 -24.62 22.51
N HIS A 337 -27.58 -24.06 21.82
CA HIS A 337 -26.77 -22.94 22.31
C HIS A 337 -27.31 -21.67 21.66
N ILE A 338 -28.13 -20.92 22.39
CA ILE A 338 -28.84 -19.73 21.89
C ILE A 338 -28.27 -18.50 22.54
N LEU A 339 -27.86 -17.55 21.71
CA LEU A 339 -27.25 -16.29 22.12
C LEU A 339 -28.18 -15.11 21.81
N ILE A 340 -28.16 -14.11 22.67
CA ILE A 340 -28.53 -12.73 22.36
C ILE A 340 -27.42 -12.17 21.48
N ASN A 341 -27.68 -12.05 20.18
CA ASN A 341 -26.68 -11.61 19.22
C ASN A 341 -26.62 -10.09 19.06
N ALA A 342 -27.79 -9.45 19.17
CA ALA A 342 -27.90 -8.01 19.01
C ALA A 342 -29.01 -7.42 19.88
N VAL A 343 -28.80 -6.20 20.37
CA VAL A 343 -29.79 -5.43 21.14
C VAL A 343 -29.83 -3.99 20.64
N HIS A 344 -31.00 -3.59 20.13
CA HIS A 344 -31.34 -2.23 19.74
C HIS A 344 -32.27 -1.63 20.79
N PHE A 345 -31.74 -0.79 21.66
CA PHE A 345 -32.41 -0.33 22.89
C PHE A 345 -32.75 1.16 22.88
N ASP A 346 -31.85 2.02 22.39
CA ASP A 346 -32.07 3.48 22.24
C ASP A 346 -32.54 3.76 20.81
N GLY A 347 -33.83 3.51 20.56
CA GLY A 347 -34.40 3.41 19.21
C GLY A 347 -34.49 4.74 18.45
N LEU A 348 -34.51 4.67 17.12
CA LEU A 348 -34.66 5.84 16.25
C LEU A 348 -36.13 6.22 16.02
N ALA A 349 -37.08 5.32 16.28
CA ALA A 349 -38.50 5.65 16.27
C ALA A 349 -38.91 6.37 17.56
N SER A 350 -40.02 7.12 17.52
CA SER A 350 -40.54 7.78 18.72
C SER A 350 -40.87 6.76 19.81
N LEU A 351 -40.49 7.06 21.06
CA LEU A 351 -40.69 6.19 22.23
C LEU A 351 -40.01 4.82 22.10
N ASP A 352 -38.93 4.75 21.31
CA ASP A 352 -38.13 3.55 21.08
C ASP A 352 -39.00 2.40 20.55
N ALA A 353 -39.98 2.73 19.71
CA ALA A 353 -40.93 1.75 19.20
C ALA A 353 -40.30 0.71 18.26
N ASP A 354 -39.11 1.00 17.73
CA ASP A 354 -38.28 0.13 16.91
C ASP A 354 -37.34 -0.77 17.73
N GLU A 355 -37.35 -0.70 19.07
CA GLU A 355 -36.59 -1.60 19.95
C GLU A 355 -36.67 -3.05 19.50
N ALA A 356 -35.52 -3.72 19.52
CA ALA A 356 -35.42 -5.08 19.03
C ALA A 356 -34.28 -5.86 19.68
N VAL A 357 -34.44 -7.17 19.74
CA VAL A 357 -33.43 -8.13 20.17
C VAL A 357 -33.30 -9.20 19.11
N GLN A 358 -32.07 -9.50 18.71
CA GLN A 358 -31.78 -10.60 17.80
C GLN A 358 -31.30 -11.82 18.60
N LEU A 359 -31.89 -12.98 18.34
CA LEU A 359 -31.40 -14.26 18.85
C LEU A 359 -30.65 -15.01 17.74
N TYR A 360 -29.59 -15.72 18.11
CA TYR A 360 -28.78 -16.54 17.21
C TYR A 360 -28.59 -17.94 17.79
N ASN A 361 -28.70 -18.96 16.95
CA ASN A 361 -28.43 -20.35 17.34
C ASN A 361 -27.00 -20.72 16.97
N ALA A 362 -26.10 -20.68 17.95
CA ALA A 362 -24.72 -21.09 17.79
C ALA A 362 -24.51 -22.62 17.75
N GLY A 363 -25.58 -23.41 17.94
CA GLY A 363 -25.53 -24.86 17.85
C GLY A 363 -25.75 -25.41 16.44
N ASP A 364 -25.26 -26.64 16.22
CA ASP A 364 -25.38 -27.39 14.96
C ASP A 364 -26.77 -28.03 14.74
N ALA A 365 -27.71 -27.81 15.67
CA ALA A 365 -29.03 -28.42 15.66
C ALA A 365 -30.14 -27.35 15.74
N VAL A 366 -31.30 -27.66 15.18
CA VAL A 366 -32.49 -26.79 15.28
C VAL A 366 -32.92 -26.67 16.74
N ALA A 367 -33.02 -25.44 17.24
CA ALA A 367 -33.45 -25.14 18.59
C ALA A 367 -34.97 -24.90 18.65
N GLN A 368 -35.67 -25.60 19.54
CA GLN A 368 -37.08 -25.36 19.81
C GLN A 368 -37.22 -24.40 20.99
N LEU A 369 -37.65 -23.16 20.73
CA LEU A 369 -37.70 -22.10 21.74
C LEU A 369 -39.07 -22.02 22.45
N SER A 370 -39.83 -23.11 22.44
CA SER A 370 -41.14 -23.15 23.08
C SER A 370 -41.00 -23.07 24.60
N GLY A 371 -41.64 -22.07 25.20
CA GLY A 371 -41.58 -21.86 26.66
C GLY A 371 -40.38 -21.05 27.13
N TRP A 372 -39.44 -20.72 26.24
CA TRP A 372 -38.34 -19.79 26.53
C TRP A 372 -38.89 -18.38 26.72
N GLU A 373 -38.16 -17.53 27.44
CA GLU A 373 -38.57 -16.17 27.75
C GLU A 373 -37.42 -15.18 27.63
N LEU A 374 -37.75 -13.95 27.22
CA LEU A 374 -36.86 -12.80 27.29
C LEU A 374 -37.25 -11.96 28.51
N CYS A 375 -36.28 -11.56 29.32
CA CYS A 375 -36.52 -10.89 30.59
C CYS A 375 -35.61 -9.68 30.78
N LYS A 376 -36.03 -8.81 31.71
CA LYS A 376 -35.22 -7.76 32.35
C LYS A 376 -35.48 -7.73 33.85
N ILE A 377 -34.66 -7.06 34.66
CA ILE A 377 -34.89 -6.95 36.11
C ILE A 377 -35.76 -5.72 36.42
N ARG A 378 -36.71 -5.88 37.33
CA ARG A 378 -37.55 -4.79 37.88
C ARG A 378 -37.71 -4.96 39.38
N SER A 379 -37.20 -4.00 40.16
CA SER A 379 -37.32 -4.00 41.62
C SER A 379 -36.91 -5.35 42.24
N SER A 380 -35.77 -5.92 41.81
CA SER A 380 -35.23 -7.24 42.20
C SER A 380 -36.00 -8.50 41.76
N ASN A 381 -37.04 -8.37 40.92
CA ASN A 381 -37.74 -9.50 40.29
C ASN A 381 -37.61 -9.46 38.76
N TYR A 382 -37.73 -10.60 38.10
CA TYR A 382 -37.73 -10.68 36.64
C TYR A 382 -39.07 -10.21 36.04
N ALA A 383 -39.00 -9.35 35.03
CA ALA A 383 -40.11 -8.99 34.15
C ALA A 383 -39.94 -9.68 32.79
N CYS A 384 -40.53 -10.86 32.65
CA CYS A 384 -40.34 -11.74 31.49
C CYS A 384 -41.49 -11.69 30.47
N LYS A 385 -41.15 -11.99 29.22
CA LYS A 385 -42.06 -12.22 28.10
C LYS A 385 -41.74 -13.55 27.41
N PRO A 386 -42.71 -14.48 27.31
CA PRO A 386 -42.52 -15.71 26.57
C PRO A 386 -42.22 -15.43 25.10
N LEU A 387 -41.25 -16.15 24.55
CA LEU A 387 -40.99 -16.15 23.11
C LEU A 387 -42.17 -16.81 22.37
N PRO A 388 -42.49 -16.34 21.14
CA PRO A 388 -43.41 -17.05 20.27
C PRO A 388 -42.95 -18.49 20.03
N THR A 389 -43.89 -19.41 19.82
CA THR A 389 -43.56 -20.78 19.43
C THR A 389 -42.80 -20.76 18.09
N MET A 390 -41.50 -21.04 18.15
CA MET A 390 -40.62 -21.01 16.99
C MET A 390 -39.54 -22.08 17.06
N ALA A 391 -39.04 -22.43 15.88
CA ALA A 391 -37.88 -23.28 15.69
C ALA A 391 -36.79 -22.43 15.04
N LEU A 392 -35.64 -22.28 15.71
CA LEU A 392 -34.49 -21.55 15.20
C LEU A 392 -33.54 -22.54 14.52
N PRO A 393 -33.31 -22.46 13.20
CA PRO A 393 -32.38 -23.36 12.51
C PRO A 393 -30.98 -23.31 13.12
N ALA A 394 -30.17 -24.36 12.92
CA ALA A 394 -28.75 -24.33 13.24
C ALA A 394 -28.09 -23.14 12.52
N HIS A 395 -27.29 -22.34 13.24
CA HIS A 395 -26.71 -21.08 12.75
C HIS A 395 -27.74 -20.07 12.21
N GLY A 396 -29.01 -20.22 12.58
CA GLY A 396 -30.10 -19.31 12.23
C GLY A 396 -30.19 -18.14 13.20
N GLN A 397 -30.73 -17.02 12.72
CA GLN A 397 -31.01 -15.83 13.52
C GLN A 397 -32.46 -15.38 13.36
N VAL A 398 -33.00 -14.72 14.39
CA VAL A 398 -34.34 -14.10 14.35
C VAL A 398 -34.35 -12.77 15.07
N TRP A 399 -35.02 -11.78 14.49
CA TRP A 399 -35.32 -10.49 15.12
C TRP A 399 -36.67 -10.51 15.82
N LEU A 400 -36.65 -10.17 17.10
CA LEU A 400 -37.83 -9.92 17.92
C LEU A 400 -37.95 -8.42 18.13
N THR A 401 -39.07 -7.82 17.75
CA THR A 401 -39.25 -6.36 17.88
C THR A 401 -40.54 -5.99 18.61
N ARG A 402 -40.54 -4.77 19.16
CA ARG A 402 -41.67 -4.13 19.81
C ARG A 402 -42.77 -3.75 18.83
N ASP A 403 -42.41 -3.33 17.62
CA ASP A 403 -43.35 -2.94 16.57
C ASP A 403 -42.76 -3.27 15.19
N LEU A 404 -43.40 -4.21 14.47
CA LEU A 404 -42.94 -4.67 13.15
C LEU A 404 -42.85 -3.54 12.12
N THR A 405 -43.76 -2.57 12.17
CA THR A 405 -43.81 -1.47 11.19
C THR A 405 -42.71 -0.47 11.48
N LYS A 406 -42.46 -0.16 12.75
CA LYS A 406 -41.39 0.77 13.15
C LYS A 406 -40.01 0.16 12.92
N PHE A 407 -39.82 -1.12 13.24
CA PHE A 407 -38.60 -1.83 12.89
C PHE A 407 -38.33 -1.78 11.40
N GLN A 408 -39.30 -2.19 10.56
CA GLN A 408 -39.11 -2.22 9.10
C GLN A 408 -38.78 -0.84 8.52
N ALA A 409 -39.42 0.21 9.04
CA ALA A 409 -39.19 1.57 8.62
C ALA A 409 -37.77 2.08 8.93
N ILE A 410 -37.11 1.55 9.97
CA ILE A 410 -35.78 1.96 10.41
C ILE A 410 -34.69 1.04 9.85
N PHE A 411 -34.92 -0.28 9.84
CA PHE A 411 -33.94 -1.28 9.39
C PHE A 411 -33.96 -1.52 7.87
N GLY A 412 -35.04 -1.15 7.18
CA GLY A 412 -35.23 -1.43 5.75
C GLY A 412 -35.75 -2.84 5.43
N PHE A 413 -35.85 -3.73 6.44
CA PHE A 413 -36.39 -5.08 6.29
C PHE A 413 -37.31 -5.44 7.47
N ALA A 414 -38.20 -6.41 7.26
CA ALA A 414 -39.15 -6.82 8.30
C ALA A 414 -38.46 -7.71 9.36
N ALA A 415 -38.74 -7.46 10.64
CA ALA A 415 -38.40 -8.38 11.72
C ALA A 415 -39.26 -9.65 11.64
N ASP A 416 -38.73 -10.75 12.20
CA ASP A 416 -39.38 -12.07 12.16
C ASP A 416 -40.61 -12.14 13.06
N TYR A 417 -40.54 -11.56 14.26
CA TYR A 417 -41.62 -11.66 15.25
C TYR A 417 -41.88 -10.37 16.02
N LEU A 418 -43.17 -10.15 16.29
CA LEU A 418 -43.66 -9.17 17.26
C LEU A 418 -43.69 -9.79 18.65
N LEU A 419 -43.00 -9.18 19.62
CA LEU A 419 -43.02 -9.62 21.02
C LEU A 419 -43.95 -8.73 21.87
N SER A 420 -45.27 -8.79 21.65
CA SER A 420 -46.25 -7.92 22.33
C SER A 420 -47.10 -8.64 23.40
N PRO A 421 -47.32 -8.06 24.60
CA PRO A 421 -46.74 -6.80 25.07
C PRO A 421 -45.22 -6.93 25.23
N TRP A 422 -44.50 -5.86 24.90
CA TRP A 422 -43.05 -5.80 25.00
C TRP A 422 -42.56 -5.96 26.45
N LEU A 423 -41.25 -5.99 26.67
CA LEU A 423 -40.67 -5.92 28.01
C LEU A 423 -41.25 -4.71 28.77
N SER A 424 -41.37 -4.86 30.09
CA SER A 424 -42.12 -3.90 30.91
C SER A 424 -41.48 -2.50 30.82
N ASP A 425 -42.24 -1.56 30.25
CA ASP A 425 -41.84 -0.16 30.01
C ASP A 425 -40.72 0.05 28.96
N GLY A 426 -40.39 -0.95 28.11
CA GLY A 426 -39.27 -0.85 27.16
C GLY A 426 -37.93 -1.28 27.76
N LEU A 427 -36.87 -1.11 26.98
CA LEU A 427 -35.49 -1.12 27.45
C LEU A 427 -35.10 0.31 27.84
N ALA A 428 -34.32 0.48 28.91
CA ALA A 428 -33.91 1.81 29.36
C ALA A 428 -32.64 2.31 28.66
N ASN A 429 -32.71 3.50 28.05
CA ASN A 429 -31.60 4.07 27.26
C ASN A 429 -30.33 4.36 28.09
N ASN A 430 -30.45 4.45 29.42
CA ASN A 430 -29.31 4.65 30.32
C ASN A 430 -28.94 3.39 31.13
N GLY A 431 -29.47 2.23 30.77
CA GLY A 431 -29.00 0.93 31.23
C GLY A 431 -30.09 0.00 31.73
N ASP A 432 -29.93 -1.26 31.36
CA ASP A 432 -30.88 -2.35 31.54
C ASP A 432 -30.17 -3.70 31.38
N GLU A 433 -30.93 -4.78 31.47
CA GLU A 433 -30.48 -6.13 31.16
C GLU A 433 -31.42 -6.79 30.15
N VAL A 434 -30.85 -7.55 29.22
CA VAL A 434 -31.59 -8.49 28.37
C VAL A 434 -31.14 -9.88 28.77
N ILE A 435 -32.04 -10.67 29.32
CA ILE A 435 -31.76 -12.00 29.86
C ILE A 435 -32.61 -13.01 29.11
N LEU A 436 -31.98 -13.94 28.40
CA LEU A 436 -32.63 -15.08 27.76
C LEU A 436 -32.72 -16.22 28.75
N ARG A 437 -33.92 -16.79 28.94
CA ARG A 437 -34.11 -17.98 29.79
C ARG A 437 -34.74 -19.13 29.04
N ASP A 438 -34.29 -20.34 29.38
CA ASP A 438 -34.84 -21.59 28.87
C ASP A 438 -36.26 -21.86 29.42
N ALA A 439 -36.87 -22.96 28.97
CA ALA A 439 -38.21 -23.36 29.41
C ALA A 439 -38.27 -23.78 30.89
N GLU A 440 -37.12 -24.08 31.50
CA GLU A 440 -36.96 -24.37 32.93
C GLU A 440 -36.65 -23.12 33.76
N HIS A 441 -36.61 -21.94 33.12
CA HIS A 441 -36.30 -20.65 33.72
C HIS A 441 -34.84 -20.51 34.20
N HIS A 442 -33.88 -21.18 33.60
CA HIS A 442 -32.45 -20.87 33.80
C HIS A 442 -32.02 -19.77 32.85
N ALA A 443 -31.15 -18.85 33.30
CA ALA A 443 -30.51 -17.89 32.39
C ALA A 443 -29.57 -18.66 31.46
N VAL A 444 -29.73 -18.42 30.16
CA VAL A 444 -28.96 -19.06 29.08
C VAL A 444 -27.91 -18.10 28.54
N ASP A 445 -28.28 -16.84 28.34
CA ASP A 445 -27.39 -15.77 27.90
C ASP A 445 -27.94 -14.44 28.46
N THR A 446 -27.06 -13.51 28.79
CA THR A 446 -27.39 -12.21 29.37
C THR A 446 -26.51 -11.12 28.78
N LEU A 447 -27.12 -9.99 28.41
CA LEU A 447 -26.42 -8.72 28.21
C LEU A 447 -26.83 -7.73 29.30
N VAL A 448 -25.86 -7.16 30.00
CA VAL A 448 -26.07 -5.98 30.88
C VAL A 448 -25.43 -4.77 30.22
N PHE A 449 -26.16 -3.66 30.14
CA PHE A 449 -25.67 -2.44 29.48
C PHE A 449 -26.09 -1.15 30.18
N GLY A 450 -25.43 -0.05 29.79
CA GLY A 450 -25.65 1.31 30.30
C GLY A 450 -25.27 1.50 31.77
N LYS A 451 -25.32 2.75 32.25
CA LYS A 451 -24.86 3.09 33.61
C LYS A 451 -25.77 2.60 34.73
N GLN A 452 -27.01 2.25 34.40
CA GLN A 452 -28.03 1.78 35.34
C GLN A 452 -28.30 0.28 35.25
N GLY A 453 -27.57 -0.46 34.40
CA GLY A 453 -27.69 -1.91 34.32
C GLY A 453 -27.23 -2.59 35.61
N ASP A 454 -27.95 -3.62 36.01
CA ASP A 454 -27.68 -4.47 37.17
C ASP A 454 -26.65 -5.54 36.81
N VAL A 455 -25.39 -5.24 37.07
CA VAL A 455 -24.26 -6.16 36.87
C VAL A 455 -24.32 -7.41 37.76
N ALA A 456 -25.28 -7.50 38.69
CA ALA A 456 -25.55 -8.71 39.46
C ALA A 456 -26.57 -9.66 38.78
N ALA A 457 -27.01 -9.35 37.55
CA ALA A 457 -27.87 -10.22 36.76
C ALA A 457 -27.26 -11.61 36.56
N ALA A 458 -28.11 -12.64 36.55
CA ALA A 458 -27.65 -14.01 36.35
C ALA A 458 -27.12 -14.19 34.93
N GLY A 459 -25.97 -14.86 34.78
CA GLY A 459 -25.34 -15.07 33.47
C GLY A 459 -24.53 -13.87 32.96
N TRP A 460 -24.23 -12.88 33.80
CA TRP A 460 -23.28 -11.80 33.46
C TRP A 460 -22.14 -11.76 34.47
N SER A 461 -20.92 -11.48 34.03
CA SER A 461 -19.73 -11.56 34.89
C SER A 461 -18.82 -10.33 34.90
N ASP A 462 -19.21 -9.26 34.20
CA ASP A 462 -18.38 -8.04 34.03
C ASP A 462 -19.15 -6.75 34.37
N GLU A 463 -18.56 -5.58 34.12
CA GLU A 463 -19.28 -4.31 34.15
C GLU A 463 -20.33 -4.22 33.03
N ALA A 464 -21.24 -3.24 33.10
CA ALA A 464 -22.26 -3.05 32.08
C ALA A 464 -21.66 -2.49 30.78
N LEU A 465 -22.03 -3.05 29.64
CA LEU A 465 -21.59 -2.58 28.32
C LEU A 465 -22.04 -1.13 28.08
N GLN A 466 -21.13 -0.29 27.61
CA GLN A 466 -21.43 1.11 27.32
C GLN A 466 -21.52 1.35 25.82
N VAL A 467 -22.35 2.32 25.44
CA VAL A 467 -22.38 2.87 24.09
C VAL A 467 -20.98 3.37 23.72
N TYR A 468 -20.50 2.98 22.54
CA TYR A 468 -19.19 3.45 22.09
C TYR A 468 -19.31 4.91 21.63
N GLN A 469 -18.60 5.81 22.31
CA GLN A 469 -18.64 7.25 22.08
C GLN A 469 -17.22 7.83 22.16
N ASN A 470 -16.53 7.88 21.01
CA ASN A 470 -15.19 8.47 20.87
C ASN A 470 -15.11 9.37 19.62
N ASN A 471 -15.96 10.40 19.54
CA ASN A 471 -16.09 11.30 18.38
C ASN A 471 -16.47 10.62 17.05
N VAL A 472 -16.94 9.36 17.10
CA VAL A 472 -17.38 8.59 15.95
C VAL A 472 -18.78 8.05 16.19
N GLY A 473 -19.65 8.23 15.20
CA GLY A 473 -21.04 7.85 15.28
C GLY A 473 -21.84 8.64 16.33
N ARG A 474 -23.14 8.37 16.34
CA ARG A 474 -24.14 8.90 17.28
C ARG A 474 -24.42 7.90 18.42
N ALA A 475 -24.88 8.39 19.57
CA ALA A 475 -25.30 7.51 20.67
C ALA A 475 -26.65 6.84 20.37
N GLU A 476 -27.63 7.63 19.92
CA GLU A 476 -28.98 7.18 19.58
C GLU A 476 -28.94 6.22 18.37
N GLY A 477 -29.60 5.08 18.51
CA GLY A 477 -29.73 4.05 17.49
C GLY A 477 -28.58 3.06 17.37
N GLN A 478 -27.57 3.10 18.26
CA GLN A 478 -26.54 2.06 18.25
C GLN A 478 -27.14 0.69 18.60
N ILE A 479 -26.77 -0.31 17.80
CA ILE A 479 -27.06 -1.71 18.05
C ILE A 479 -25.87 -2.30 18.78
N PHE A 480 -26.07 -2.77 20.02
CA PHE A 480 -25.07 -3.65 20.64
C PHE A 480 -25.04 -4.94 19.86
N TYR A 481 -23.88 -5.30 19.33
CA TYR A 481 -23.73 -6.42 18.41
C TYR A 481 -22.55 -7.28 18.85
N ARG A 482 -22.73 -8.59 18.90
CA ARG A 482 -21.62 -9.51 19.20
C ARG A 482 -20.58 -9.48 18.09
N ILE A 483 -19.31 -9.63 18.46
CA ILE A 483 -18.21 -9.65 17.50
C ILE A 483 -18.34 -10.91 16.62
N PRO A 484 -18.50 -10.77 15.30
CA PRO A 484 -18.49 -11.89 14.37
C PRO A 484 -17.05 -12.36 14.13
N ASP A 485 -16.85 -13.66 14.09
CA ASP A 485 -15.62 -14.30 13.64
C ASP A 485 -15.37 -13.96 12.16
N GLU A 486 -14.16 -13.52 11.84
CA GLU A 486 -13.83 -13.07 10.48
C GLU A 486 -13.89 -14.20 9.44
N VAL A 487 -13.79 -15.46 9.84
CA VAL A 487 -13.82 -16.63 8.95
C VAL A 487 -15.24 -17.14 8.77
N THR A 488 -15.98 -17.34 9.87
CA THR A 488 -17.29 -18.00 9.84
C THR A 488 -18.46 -17.02 9.82
N GLY A 489 -18.25 -15.77 10.26
CA GLY A 489 -19.30 -14.76 10.42
C GLY A 489 -20.26 -15.05 11.58
N THR A 490 -19.99 -16.11 12.34
CA THR A 490 -20.74 -16.44 13.55
C THR A 490 -20.17 -15.64 14.72
N PRO A 491 -20.95 -15.36 15.76
CA PRO A 491 -20.41 -14.74 16.98
C PRO A 491 -19.19 -15.52 17.50
N LEU A 492 -18.19 -14.79 18.01
CA LEU A 492 -17.09 -15.39 18.75
C LEU A 492 -17.61 -16.17 19.96
N THR A 493 -16.77 -17.04 20.51
CA THR A 493 -17.10 -17.81 21.72
C THR A 493 -17.62 -16.89 22.80
N ASP A 494 -18.85 -17.14 23.22
CA ASP A 494 -19.51 -16.38 24.28
C ASP A 494 -18.79 -16.57 25.62
N THR A 495 -18.50 -15.47 26.29
CA THR A 495 -17.84 -15.44 27.59
C THR A 495 -18.71 -14.85 28.68
N ASP A 496 -19.93 -14.41 28.37
CA ASP A 496 -20.79 -13.66 29.28
C ASP A 496 -20.10 -12.38 29.83
N THR A 497 -19.32 -11.71 28.97
CA THR A 497 -18.58 -10.49 29.34
C THR A 497 -18.67 -9.39 28.29
N LEU A 498 -18.08 -8.23 28.61
CA LEU A 498 -17.91 -7.14 27.66
C LEU A 498 -17.15 -7.56 26.41
N ALA A 499 -16.19 -8.50 26.51
CA ALA A 499 -15.30 -8.89 25.42
C ALA A 499 -16.02 -9.47 24.19
N ASP A 500 -17.28 -9.88 24.35
CA ASP A 500 -18.05 -10.47 23.26
C ASP A 500 -18.65 -9.43 22.31
N TRP A 501 -18.59 -8.13 22.63
CA TRP A 501 -19.38 -7.09 22.00
C TRP A 501 -18.53 -6.05 21.25
N MET A 502 -19.00 -5.65 20.06
CA MET A 502 -18.32 -4.68 19.19
C MET A 502 -18.06 -3.32 19.86
N GLN A 503 -18.89 -2.92 20.83
CA GLN A 503 -18.76 -1.64 21.54
C GLN A 503 -17.71 -1.67 22.67
N PHE A 504 -17.19 -2.85 23.00
CA PHE A 504 -16.22 -2.99 24.07
C PHE A 504 -14.95 -2.19 23.79
N THR A 505 -14.60 -1.31 24.72
CA THR A 505 -13.45 -0.42 24.58
C THR A 505 -12.14 -1.05 25.01
N GLY A 506 -12.14 -2.22 25.65
CA GLY A 506 -10.93 -2.95 26.00
C GLY A 506 -10.34 -3.75 24.83
N ASP A 507 -11.14 -4.07 23.81
CA ASP A 507 -10.66 -4.72 22.59
C ASP A 507 -10.43 -3.68 21.50
N VAL A 508 -9.15 -3.45 21.17
CA VAL A 508 -8.75 -2.49 20.14
C VAL A 508 -8.87 -3.03 18.72
N ASN A 509 -8.90 -4.36 18.54
CA ASN A 509 -8.85 -5.01 17.24
C ASN A 509 -10.26 -5.22 16.70
N TYR A 510 -11.10 -5.90 17.50
CA TYR A 510 -12.44 -6.31 17.10
C TYR A 510 -13.54 -5.43 17.72
N GLY A 511 -13.28 -4.88 18.91
CA GLY A 511 -14.15 -3.94 19.61
C GLY A 511 -14.01 -2.49 19.12
N ARG A 512 -14.51 -1.55 19.94
CA ARG A 512 -14.55 -0.10 19.68
C ARG A 512 -15.24 0.28 18.37
N ARG A 513 -16.32 -0.38 18.02
CA ARG A 513 -17.09 -0.11 16.79
C ARG A 513 -18.51 0.27 17.14
N VAL A 514 -19.12 1.04 16.24
CA VAL A 514 -20.56 1.30 16.24
C VAL A 514 -21.22 0.35 15.24
N VAL A 515 -22.52 0.11 15.40
CA VAL A 515 -23.37 -0.57 14.43
C VAL A 515 -24.72 0.14 14.41
N TYR A 516 -25.29 0.41 13.24
CA TYR A 516 -26.60 1.06 13.09
C TYR A 516 -27.58 0.22 12.26
N PRO A 517 -28.90 0.45 12.42
CA PRO A 517 -29.90 -0.12 11.53
C PRO A 517 -29.60 0.16 10.06
N GLY A 518 -29.84 -0.83 9.20
CA GLY A 518 -29.56 -0.75 7.77
C GLY A 518 -28.11 -1.07 7.38
N TRP A 519 -27.22 -1.36 8.33
CA TRP A 519 -25.91 -1.95 8.06
C TRP A 519 -26.01 -3.48 8.01
N ASP A 520 -25.20 -4.11 7.16
CA ASP A 520 -25.20 -5.55 6.96
C ASP A 520 -23.90 -6.20 7.45
N PHE A 521 -23.90 -6.62 8.72
CA PHE A 521 -22.74 -7.23 9.40
C PHE A 521 -22.67 -8.76 9.31
N VAL A 522 -23.50 -9.39 8.46
CA VAL A 522 -23.45 -10.85 8.27
C VAL A 522 -23.24 -11.20 6.80
N SER A 523 -23.99 -10.61 5.86
CA SER A 523 -23.79 -10.87 4.43
C SER A 523 -24.72 -9.97 3.60
N PRO A 524 -24.20 -9.19 2.63
CA PRO A 524 -23.05 -9.62 1.82
C PRO A 524 -21.77 -8.80 2.00
N PHE A 525 -21.75 -7.79 2.88
CA PHE A 525 -20.67 -6.79 2.93
C PHE A 525 -19.63 -7.02 4.04
N PHE A 526 -19.92 -7.87 5.02
CA PHE A 526 -18.96 -8.24 6.07
C PHE A 526 -17.67 -8.86 5.49
N TRP A 527 -17.77 -9.66 4.44
CA TRP A 527 -16.61 -10.20 3.74
C TRP A 527 -16.30 -9.41 2.46
N PRO A 528 -15.00 -9.11 2.21
CA PRO A 528 -14.56 -8.64 0.90
C PRO A 528 -15.00 -9.59 -0.22
N ALA A 529 -15.42 -9.03 -1.36
CA ALA A 529 -15.58 -9.82 -2.57
C ALA A 529 -14.19 -10.12 -3.14
N GLN A 530 -13.80 -11.39 -3.17
CA GLN A 530 -12.52 -11.85 -3.69
C GLN A 530 -12.72 -12.74 -4.92
N ALA A 531 -11.95 -12.50 -5.98
CA ALA A 531 -11.94 -13.35 -7.16
C ALA A 531 -10.57 -13.29 -7.86
N THR A 532 -10.24 -14.31 -8.63
CA THR A 532 -9.15 -14.27 -9.60
C THR A 532 -9.75 -14.51 -10.97
N GLU A 533 -9.71 -13.48 -11.82
CA GLU A 533 -10.46 -13.47 -13.08
C GLU A 533 -9.78 -12.63 -14.15
N GLU A 534 -10.07 -12.96 -15.41
CA GLU A 534 -9.65 -12.18 -16.57
C GLU A 534 -10.45 -10.88 -16.62
N ALA A 535 -9.75 -9.76 -16.70
CA ALA A 535 -10.34 -8.44 -16.78
C ALA A 535 -9.38 -7.46 -17.48
N THR A 536 -9.91 -6.29 -17.80
CA THR A 536 -9.17 -5.12 -18.27
C THR A 536 -9.10 -4.10 -17.15
N LEU A 537 -7.89 -3.64 -16.81
CA LEU A 537 -7.65 -2.54 -15.89
C LEU A 537 -7.28 -1.29 -16.68
N ILE A 538 -7.92 -0.18 -16.34
CA ILE A 538 -7.54 1.16 -16.75
C ILE A 538 -7.17 1.95 -15.50
N VAL A 539 -5.90 2.29 -15.33
CA VAL A 539 -5.40 2.99 -14.14
C VAL A 539 -4.96 4.40 -14.53
N GLY A 540 -5.60 5.39 -13.93
CA GLY A 540 -5.31 6.81 -14.12
C GLY A 540 -4.86 7.51 -12.84
N VAL A 541 -4.14 8.61 -13.01
CA VAL A 541 -3.65 9.47 -11.93
C VAL A 541 -4.24 10.86 -12.12
N THR A 542 -4.71 11.48 -11.04
CA THR A 542 -5.10 12.91 -11.05
C THR A 542 -3.94 13.76 -10.53
N PRO A 543 -3.74 14.99 -11.03
CA PRO A 543 -4.50 15.65 -12.10
C PRO A 543 -4.15 15.21 -13.54
N ASP A 544 -3.20 14.30 -13.74
CA ASP A 544 -2.59 13.99 -15.04
C ASP A 544 -3.58 13.47 -16.12
N ASN A 545 -4.30 12.38 -15.85
CA ASN A 545 -5.13 11.68 -16.84
C ASN A 545 -6.40 10.99 -16.26
N GLY A 546 -6.75 11.27 -15.00
CA GLY A 546 -7.90 10.65 -14.34
C GLY A 546 -9.24 11.04 -14.96
N TYR A 547 -9.37 12.26 -15.51
CA TYR A 547 -10.59 12.69 -16.23
C TYR A 547 -10.85 11.81 -17.46
N GLU A 548 -9.80 11.48 -18.22
CA GLU A 548 -9.87 10.67 -19.43
C GLU A 548 -10.33 9.24 -19.11
N VAL A 549 -9.89 8.66 -17.99
CA VAL A 549 -10.34 7.34 -17.55
C VAL A 549 -11.85 7.34 -17.27
N ILE A 550 -12.33 8.31 -16.49
CA ILE A 550 -13.75 8.42 -16.12
C ILE A 550 -14.62 8.71 -17.34
N SER A 551 -14.27 9.75 -18.10
CA SER A 551 -15.07 10.21 -19.25
C SER A 551 -15.15 9.15 -20.35
N ARG A 552 -14.05 8.44 -20.64
CA ARG A 552 -14.06 7.34 -21.63
C ARG A 552 -14.91 6.16 -21.16
N THR A 553 -14.88 5.82 -19.87
CA THR A 553 -15.70 4.74 -19.31
C THR A 553 -17.19 5.11 -19.34
N LEU A 554 -17.56 6.32 -18.91
CA LEU A 554 -18.92 6.84 -19.03
C LEU A 554 -19.40 6.88 -20.48
N ALA A 555 -18.52 7.18 -21.43
CA ALA A 555 -18.85 7.18 -22.85
C ALA A 555 -19.24 5.80 -23.39
N LEU A 556 -18.86 4.69 -22.73
CA LEU A 556 -19.27 3.33 -23.12
C LEU A 556 -20.76 3.06 -22.85
N ALA A 557 -21.37 3.77 -21.90
CA ALA A 557 -22.73 3.48 -21.42
C ALA A 557 -23.78 3.45 -22.54
N GLN A 558 -24.58 2.39 -22.56
CA GLN A 558 -25.69 2.15 -23.48
C GLN A 558 -27.03 2.01 -22.76
N GLU A 559 -27.03 1.56 -21.50
CA GLU A 559 -28.22 1.20 -20.73
C GLU A 559 -28.32 1.99 -19.42
N SER A 560 -27.27 2.00 -18.61
CA SER A 560 -27.29 2.60 -17.27
C SER A 560 -25.96 3.20 -16.84
N ILE A 561 -26.05 4.25 -16.02
CA ILE A 561 -24.95 4.80 -15.24
C ILE A 561 -25.47 4.99 -13.82
N ASN A 562 -24.85 4.32 -12.86
CA ASN A 562 -25.12 4.48 -11.43
C ASN A 562 -23.86 5.06 -10.78
N LEU A 563 -23.99 6.18 -10.08
CA LEU A 563 -22.86 6.92 -9.53
C LEU A 563 -23.13 7.27 -8.07
N GLU A 564 -22.22 6.90 -7.18
CA GLU A 564 -22.26 7.23 -5.75
C GLU A 564 -20.97 7.98 -5.39
N VAL A 565 -21.13 9.24 -5.01
CA VAL A 565 -19.99 10.14 -4.72
C VAL A 565 -20.35 11.10 -3.60
N TYR A 566 -19.32 11.55 -2.86
CA TYR A 566 -19.49 12.55 -1.81
C TYR A 566 -20.00 13.90 -2.35
N THR A 567 -19.38 14.42 -3.41
CA THR A 567 -19.83 15.64 -4.10
C THR A 567 -19.63 15.55 -5.61
N LEU A 568 -20.52 16.18 -6.38
CA LEU A 568 -20.46 16.29 -7.85
C LEU A 568 -20.45 17.78 -8.29
N LEU A 569 -19.24 18.32 -8.42
CA LEU A 569 -18.92 19.72 -8.74
C LEU A 569 -17.98 19.81 -9.96
N HIS A 570 -18.31 19.07 -11.01
CA HIS A 570 -17.48 18.99 -12.23
C HIS A 570 -18.32 19.21 -13.48
N GLY A 571 -18.14 20.37 -14.14
CA GLY A 571 -18.94 20.78 -15.30
C GLY A 571 -18.94 19.79 -16.45
N ASP A 572 -17.77 19.36 -16.94
CA ASP A 572 -17.73 18.53 -18.15
C ASP A 572 -18.21 17.09 -17.92
N LEU A 573 -18.02 16.54 -16.73
CA LEU A 573 -18.63 15.26 -16.34
C LEU A 573 -20.15 15.39 -16.22
N THR A 574 -20.65 16.49 -15.65
CA THR A 574 -22.09 16.80 -15.60
C THR A 574 -22.69 16.87 -17.01
N ASP A 575 -22.03 17.56 -17.95
CA ASP A 575 -22.47 17.63 -19.34
C ASP A 575 -22.52 16.25 -20.01
N LEU A 576 -21.52 15.40 -19.76
CA LEU A 576 -21.48 14.04 -20.27
C LEU A 576 -22.65 13.19 -19.73
N LEU A 577 -22.93 13.27 -18.42
CA LEU A 577 -24.06 12.58 -17.78
C LEU A 577 -25.40 13.06 -18.34
N ILE A 578 -25.56 14.37 -18.53
CA ILE A 578 -26.75 14.97 -19.17
C ILE A 578 -26.92 14.45 -20.59
N ALA A 579 -25.85 14.44 -21.39
CA ALA A 579 -25.90 13.94 -22.76
C ALA A 579 -26.30 12.45 -22.82
N LYS A 580 -25.81 11.64 -21.89
CA LYS A 580 -26.19 10.22 -21.76
C LYS A 580 -27.65 10.05 -21.36
N ALA A 581 -28.14 10.80 -20.38
CA ALA A 581 -29.55 10.80 -20.00
C ALA A 581 -30.47 11.20 -21.18
N GLN A 582 -30.11 12.25 -21.92
CA GLN A 582 -30.85 12.68 -23.12
C GLN A 582 -30.81 11.65 -24.26
N ALA A 583 -29.75 10.85 -24.33
CA ALA A 583 -29.63 9.74 -25.27
C ALA A 583 -30.42 8.48 -24.85
N GLY A 584 -31.08 8.50 -23.69
CA GLY A 584 -31.92 7.40 -23.20
C GLY A 584 -31.24 6.43 -22.23
N VAL A 585 -29.99 6.70 -21.84
CA VAL A 585 -29.29 5.93 -20.79
C VAL A 585 -29.88 6.28 -19.42
N SER A 586 -30.15 5.29 -18.58
CA SER A 586 -30.65 5.52 -17.22
C SER A 586 -29.52 6.02 -16.32
N VAL A 587 -29.47 7.32 -16.06
CA VAL A 587 -28.46 7.93 -15.16
C VAL A 587 -29.05 8.14 -13.76
N THR A 588 -28.45 7.51 -12.75
CA THR A 588 -28.81 7.67 -11.33
C THR A 588 -27.58 8.11 -10.54
N VAL A 589 -27.71 9.17 -9.76
CA VAL A 589 -26.65 9.74 -8.92
C VAL A 589 -27.11 9.76 -7.47
N LEU A 590 -26.30 9.23 -6.55
CA LEU A 590 -26.46 9.33 -5.10
C LEU A 590 -25.34 10.20 -4.52
N LEU A 591 -25.73 11.22 -3.73
CA LEU A 591 -24.85 12.22 -3.14
C LEU A 591 -24.97 12.29 -1.61
N GLU A 592 -23.96 12.85 -0.96
CA GLU A 592 -24.04 13.22 0.45
C GLU A 592 -24.97 14.44 0.64
N GLY A 593 -25.90 14.35 1.59
CA GLY A 593 -26.88 15.40 1.86
C GLY A 593 -26.41 16.51 2.80
N GLY A 594 -25.26 16.37 3.45
CA GLY A 594 -24.65 17.41 4.27
C GLY A 594 -23.12 17.38 4.23
N PRO A 595 -22.48 17.53 3.06
CA PRO A 595 -21.04 17.44 2.96
C PRO A 595 -20.37 18.52 3.82
N VAL A 596 -19.38 18.11 4.61
CA VAL A 596 -18.55 18.97 5.46
C VAL A 596 -18.03 20.16 4.66
N GLY A 597 -18.23 21.36 5.22
CA GLY A 597 -17.78 22.61 4.62
C GLY A 597 -18.74 23.22 3.59
N LEU A 598 -19.82 22.54 3.19
CA LEU A 598 -20.81 23.03 2.22
C LEU A 598 -22.15 23.39 2.89
N GLY A 599 -22.19 24.54 3.57
CA GLY A 599 -23.46 25.07 4.09
C GLY A 599 -24.41 25.52 2.97
N GLU A 600 -25.71 25.69 3.27
CA GLU A 600 -26.71 26.06 2.26
C GLU A 600 -26.41 27.35 1.47
N ALA A 601 -25.65 28.26 2.09
CA ALA A 601 -25.22 29.53 1.48
C ALA A 601 -23.90 29.42 0.70
N ASP A 602 -23.23 28.26 0.70
CA ASP A 602 -21.98 28.04 -0.03
C ASP A 602 -22.27 27.97 -1.54
N PRO A 603 -21.54 28.72 -2.40
CA PRO A 603 -21.71 28.65 -3.85
C PRO A 603 -21.53 27.25 -4.44
N ARG A 604 -20.71 26.41 -3.82
CA ARG A 604 -20.50 25.02 -4.22
C ARG A 604 -21.74 24.17 -3.97
N TRP A 605 -22.40 24.35 -2.82
CA TRP A 605 -23.69 23.71 -2.55
C TRP A 605 -24.75 24.11 -3.59
N GLN A 606 -24.79 25.39 -3.98
CA GLN A 606 -25.68 25.84 -5.07
C GLN A 606 -25.32 25.18 -6.41
N GLY A 607 -24.03 24.95 -6.68
CA GLY A 607 -23.56 24.22 -7.86
C GLY A 607 -24.00 22.74 -7.89
N GLU A 608 -23.99 22.06 -6.74
CA GLU A 608 -24.46 20.67 -6.63
C GLU A 608 -25.96 20.56 -6.88
N LEU A 609 -26.77 21.43 -6.27
CA LEU A 609 -28.20 21.51 -6.54
C LEU A 609 -28.50 21.88 -8.00
N TYR A 610 -27.66 22.73 -8.61
CA TYR A 610 -27.76 23.08 -10.02
C TYR A 610 -27.43 21.88 -10.93
N THR A 611 -26.43 21.08 -10.60
CA THR A 611 -26.13 19.82 -11.27
C THR A 611 -27.32 18.87 -11.24
N CYS A 612 -27.92 18.64 -10.06
CA CYS A 612 -29.12 17.80 -9.95
C CYS A 612 -30.32 18.37 -10.71
N GLN A 613 -30.46 19.70 -10.76
CA GLN A 613 -31.48 20.37 -11.59
C GLN A 613 -31.33 20.05 -13.07
N LEU A 614 -30.11 20.16 -13.61
CA LEU A 614 -29.85 19.90 -15.02
C LEU A 614 -30.02 18.40 -15.34
N LEU A 615 -29.57 17.52 -14.45
CA LEU A 615 -29.67 16.07 -14.63
C LEU A 615 -31.12 15.57 -14.61
N GLU A 616 -31.93 15.99 -13.63
CA GLU A 616 -33.37 15.64 -13.58
C GLU A 616 -34.12 16.21 -14.79
N ALA A 617 -33.78 17.42 -15.25
CA ALA A 617 -34.36 18.00 -16.46
C ALA A 617 -34.00 17.21 -17.73
N ALA A 618 -32.86 16.51 -17.72
CA ALA A 618 -32.38 15.64 -18.80
C ALA A 618 -32.98 14.21 -18.75
N GLY A 619 -33.77 13.88 -17.71
CA GLY A 619 -34.34 12.55 -17.50
C GLY A 619 -33.52 11.61 -16.62
N GLY A 620 -32.41 12.09 -16.05
CA GLY A 620 -31.66 11.40 -15.01
C GLY A 620 -32.33 11.50 -13.64
N ARG A 621 -31.71 10.91 -12.61
CA ARG A 621 -32.23 10.91 -11.24
C ARG A 621 -31.13 11.29 -10.25
N CYS A 622 -31.43 12.23 -9.35
CA CYS A 622 -30.51 12.62 -8.29
C CYS A 622 -31.12 12.30 -6.92
N TYR A 623 -30.34 11.64 -6.07
CA TYR A 623 -30.68 11.26 -4.71
C TYR A 623 -29.64 11.81 -3.74
N PHE A 624 -30.08 12.10 -2.52
CA PHE A 624 -29.22 12.48 -1.40
C PHE A 624 -29.46 11.52 -0.25
N LEU A 625 -28.39 11.09 0.42
CA LEU A 625 -28.51 10.48 1.74
C LEU A 625 -28.57 11.60 2.78
N ILE A 626 -29.63 11.64 3.60
CA ILE A 626 -29.97 12.78 4.46
C ILE A 626 -30.03 12.40 5.93
N HIS A 627 -29.69 13.39 6.77
CA HIS A 627 -29.92 13.35 8.21
C HIS A 627 -30.79 14.55 8.61
N GLU A 628 -31.92 14.31 9.28
CA GLU A 628 -32.88 15.31 9.76
C GLU A 628 -33.50 14.92 11.11
N THR A 629 -32.98 15.50 12.19
CA THR A 629 -33.40 15.19 13.56
C THR A 629 -34.83 15.65 13.86
N THR A 630 -35.30 16.73 13.24
CA THR A 630 -36.67 17.27 13.45
C THR A 630 -37.74 16.26 13.03
N ASP A 631 -37.53 15.61 11.88
CA ASP A 631 -38.43 14.61 11.33
C ASP A 631 -38.04 13.18 11.73
N ARG A 632 -37.03 13.02 12.60
CA ARG A 632 -36.43 11.73 13.02
C ARG A 632 -35.97 10.85 11.86
N ILE A 633 -35.40 11.48 10.82
CA ILE A 633 -34.71 10.78 9.74
C ILE A 633 -33.22 10.75 10.12
N PHE A 634 -32.69 9.56 10.34
CA PHE A 634 -31.30 9.39 10.72
C PHE A 634 -30.57 8.64 9.61
N SER A 635 -29.50 9.25 9.12
CA SER A 635 -28.61 8.64 8.13
C SER A 635 -28.03 7.32 8.65
N ARG A 636 -27.95 6.31 7.79
CA ARG A 636 -27.27 5.05 8.14
C ARG A 636 -25.79 5.26 8.41
N TYR A 637 -25.15 6.15 7.67
CA TYR A 637 -23.72 6.48 7.82
C TYR A 637 -23.55 7.92 8.31
N ASP A 638 -22.38 8.24 8.88
CA ASP A 638 -22.04 9.63 9.20
C ASP A 638 -21.93 10.45 7.90
N PHE A 639 -21.32 9.87 6.85
CA PHE A 639 -21.27 10.41 5.50
C PHE A 639 -21.25 9.30 4.44
N ILE A 640 -21.86 9.54 3.26
CA ILE A 640 -21.55 8.82 2.02
C ILE A 640 -20.25 9.34 1.46
N HIS A 641 -19.17 8.57 1.61
CA HIS A 641 -17.85 8.98 1.17
C HIS A 641 -17.21 7.99 0.19
N ALA A 642 -17.91 6.90 -0.18
CA ALA A 642 -17.58 6.08 -1.33
C ALA A 642 -17.62 6.93 -2.62
N LYS A 643 -16.71 6.63 -3.56
CA LYS A 643 -16.61 7.31 -4.85
C LYS A 643 -16.46 6.28 -5.95
N PHE A 644 -17.59 5.89 -6.53
CA PHE A 644 -17.57 4.89 -7.60
C PHE A 644 -18.69 5.10 -8.62
N ILE A 645 -18.49 4.47 -9.78
CA ILE A 645 -19.43 4.46 -10.90
C ILE A 645 -19.62 3.02 -11.35
N VAL A 646 -20.84 2.63 -11.67
CA VAL A 646 -21.17 1.43 -12.43
C VAL A 646 -21.78 1.83 -13.77
N VAL A 647 -21.26 1.28 -14.86
CA VAL A 647 -21.76 1.49 -16.22
C VAL A 647 -22.27 0.18 -16.80
N ASP A 648 -23.55 0.16 -17.18
CA ASP A 648 -24.26 -0.98 -17.79
C ASP A 648 -24.13 -2.33 -17.02
N ASP A 649 -23.80 -2.30 -15.73
CA ASP A 649 -23.40 -3.49 -14.95
C ASP A 649 -22.27 -4.30 -15.64
N THR A 650 -21.39 -3.61 -16.38
CA THR A 650 -20.24 -4.20 -17.08
C THR A 650 -18.91 -3.55 -16.73
N TRP A 651 -18.92 -2.29 -16.30
CA TRP A 651 -17.72 -1.57 -15.88
C TRP A 651 -17.94 -0.95 -14.51
N ALA A 652 -16.91 -1.02 -13.66
CA ALA A 652 -16.83 -0.29 -12.41
C ALA A 652 -15.67 0.71 -12.48
N VAL A 653 -15.87 1.90 -11.92
CA VAL A 653 -14.83 2.90 -11.68
C VAL A 653 -14.76 3.15 -10.18
N ILE A 654 -13.60 2.98 -9.57
CA ILE A 654 -13.33 3.31 -8.15
C ILE A 654 -12.23 4.37 -8.09
N THR A 655 -12.42 5.40 -7.28
CA THR A 655 -11.47 6.52 -7.21
C THR A 655 -11.25 7.02 -5.79
N SER A 656 -10.07 7.60 -5.56
CA SER A 656 -9.75 8.31 -4.32
C SER A 656 -10.31 9.73 -4.27
N GLN A 657 -10.74 10.26 -5.41
CA GLN A 657 -11.10 11.65 -5.59
C GLN A 657 -12.59 11.93 -5.47
N ASN A 658 -12.93 13.11 -4.95
CA ASN A 658 -14.26 13.70 -5.15
C ASN A 658 -14.43 14.11 -6.62
N PHE A 659 -15.67 14.33 -7.08
CA PHE A 659 -15.93 14.71 -8.46
C PHE A 659 -15.96 16.25 -8.59
N GLY A 660 -14.85 16.89 -8.24
CA GLY A 660 -14.65 18.33 -8.38
C GLY A 660 -13.66 18.69 -9.49
N ASN A 661 -13.79 19.89 -10.06
CA ASN A 661 -12.88 20.37 -11.11
C ASN A 661 -11.40 20.37 -10.69
N ALA A 662 -11.07 20.66 -9.42
CA ALA A 662 -9.69 20.60 -8.92
C ALA A 662 -9.25 19.19 -8.47
N SER A 663 -10.18 18.23 -8.40
CA SER A 663 -9.91 16.84 -8.02
C SER A 663 -9.64 15.97 -9.24
N ILE A 664 -10.37 16.21 -10.34
CA ILE A 664 -10.30 15.43 -11.58
C ILE A 664 -10.35 16.41 -12.77
N PRO A 665 -9.32 17.26 -12.98
CA PRO A 665 -9.39 18.36 -13.92
C PRO A 665 -9.43 17.89 -15.38
N SER A 666 -10.25 18.59 -16.18
CA SER A 666 -10.46 18.41 -17.63
C SER A 666 -9.71 19.44 -18.48
N ASP A 667 -8.79 20.17 -17.85
CA ASP A 667 -7.96 21.25 -18.41
C ASP A 667 -6.94 20.77 -19.47
N ASP A 668 -6.31 21.72 -20.16
CA ASP A 668 -5.37 21.43 -21.25
C ASP A 668 -4.02 20.95 -20.69
N LYS A 669 -3.81 19.63 -20.73
CA LYS A 669 -2.59 18.98 -20.24
C LYS A 669 -1.30 19.42 -20.94
N SER A 670 -1.37 20.08 -22.10
CA SER A 670 -0.18 20.45 -22.89
C SER A 670 0.65 21.59 -22.29
N ASN A 671 0.06 22.41 -21.41
CA ASN A 671 0.73 23.55 -20.77
C ASN A 671 1.01 23.32 -19.27
N GLY A 672 0.66 22.14 -18.75
CA GLY A 672 0.63 21.82 -17.33
C GLY A 672 -0.77 21.42 -16.90
N THR A 673 -1.00 21.30 -15.60
CA THR A 673 -2.35 21.09 -15.04
C THR A 673 -2.42 21.58 -13.60
N PHE A 674 -3.64 21.81 -13.11
CA PHE A 674 -3.95 22.18 -11.73
C PHE A 674 -4.91 21.17 -11.09
N GLY A 675 -4.50 20.59 -9.96
CA GLY A 675 -5.40 19.76 -9.16
C GLY A 675 -4.70 18.91 -8.11
N SER A 676 -5.48 18.16 -7.34
CA SER A 676 -4.96 17.33 -6.25
C SER A 676 -4.50 15.97 -6.76
N ARG A 677 -3.49 15.41 -6.09
CA ARG A 677 -3.01 14.05 -6.37
C ARG A 677 -4.03 13.00 -5.93
N GLY A 678 -4.33 12.04 -6.79
CA GLY A 678 -5.21 10.90 -6.52
C GLY A 678 -5.17 9.86 -7.63
N VAL A 679 -5.95 8.79 -7.49
CA VAL A 679 -5.94 7.63 -8.42
C VAL A 679 -7.37 7.24 -8.81
N VAL A 680 -7.54 6.85 -10.06
CA VAL A 680 -8.78 6.31 -10.65
C VAL A 680 -8.47 4.93 -11.21
N VAL A 681 -9.29 3.93 -10.90
CA VAL A 681 -9.21 2.58 -11.49
C VAL A 681 -10.56 2.26 -12.13
N ALA A 682 -10.57 1.94 -13.42
CA ALA A 682 -11.72 1.37 -14.11
C ALA A 682 -11.44 -0.09 -14.49
N THR A 683 -12.42 -0.98 -14.32
CA THR A 683 -12.30 -2.40 -14.64
C THR A 683 -13.63 -3.02 -15.08
N ASP A 684 -13.56 -4.02 -15.95
CA ASP A 684 -14.68 -4.89 -16.34
C ASP A 684 -14.73 -6.22 -15.58
N ALA A 685 -13.92 -6.35 -14.52
CA ALA A 685 -13.88 -7.51 -13.63
C ALA A 685 -15.27 -7.83 -13.05
N PRO A 686 -15.89 -8.97 -13.41
CA PRO A 686 -17.24 -9.32 -12.97
C PRO A 686 -17.48 -9.25 -11.47
N SER A 687 -16.53 -9.66 -10.64
CA SER A 687 -16.69 -9.63 -9.18
C SER A 687 -16.68 -8.21 -8.62
N VAL A 688 -15.86 -7.33 -9.19
CA VAL A 688 -15.77 -5.92 -8.78
C VAL A 688 -17.04 -5.18 -9.18
N VAL A 689 -17.51 -5.39 -10.42
CA VAL A 689 -18.74 -4.81 -10.93
C VAL A 689 -19.95 -5.27 -10.11
N ALA A 690 -20.08 -6.57 -9.88
CA ALA A 690 -21.17 -7.11 -9.07
C ALA A 690 -21.16 -6.55 -7.63
N ARG A 691 -19.98 -6.38 -7.03
CA ARG A 691 -19.85 -5.78 -5.70
C ARG A 691 -20.26 -4.30 -5.71
N ALA A 692 -19.77 -3.50 -6.65
CA ALA A 692 -20.13 -2.09 -6.77
C ALA A 692 -21.63 -1.89 -7.04
N SER A 693 -22.23 -2.70 -7.91
CA SER A 693 -23.68 -2.69 -8.15
C SER A 693 -24.48 -3.05 -6.90
N ALA A 694 -24.07 -4.09 -6.16
CA ALA A 694 -24.74 -4.49 -4.93
C ALA A 694 -24.69 -3.39 -3.86
N VAL A 695 -23.55 -2.71 -3.72
CA VAL A 695 -23.38 -1.56 -2.82
C VAL A 695 -24.32 -0.42 -3.22
N PHE A 696 -24.30 0.00 -4.50
CA PHE A 696 -25.17 1.07 -4.98
C PHE A 696 -26.65 0.75 -4.76
N VAL A 697 -27.08 -0.49 -5.00
CA VAL A 697 -28.47 -0.91 -4.79
C VAL A 697 -28.85 -0.84 -3.31
N ALA A 698 -27.96 -1.23 -2.40
CA ALA A 698 -28.22 -1.16 -0.96
C ALA A 698 -28.23 0.28 -0.43
N ASP A 699 -27.36 1.14 -0.97
CA ASP A 699 -27.23 2.51 -0.50
C ASP A 699 -28.31 3.43 -1.13
N CYS A 700 -28.64 3.24 -2.41
CA CYS A 700 -29.64 4.03 -3.14
C CYS A 700 -31.04 3.37 -3.18
N ASP A 701 -31.58 2.99 -2.02
CA ASP A 701 -32.89 2.32 -1.90
C ASP A 701 -33.95 3.17 -1.16
N PRO A 702 -34.61 4.11 -1.85
CA PRO A 702 -35.65 4.97 -1.27
C PRO A 702 -36.96 4.23 -0.98
N LEU A 703 -37.12 2.96 -1.37
CA LEU A 703 -38.33 2.19 -1.06
C LEU A 703 -38.28 1.63 0.36
N HIS A 704 -37.09 1.33 0.85
CA HIS A 704 -36.90 0.69 2.14
C HIS A 704 -36.20 1.60 3.16
N HIS A 705 -35.49 2.63 2.72
CA HIS A 705 -34.78 3.55 3.63
C HIS A 705 -35.28 5.00 3.53
N GLN A 706 -35.58 5.60 4.68
CA GLN A 706 -36.11 6.96 4.78
C GLN A 706 -35.04 8.05 4.63
N ASP A 707 -33.78 7.69 4.80
CA ASP A 707 -32.63 8.58 4.64
C ASP A 707 -32.25 8.79 3.16
N VAL A 708 -32.84 8.06 2.22
CA VAL A 708 -32.58 8.23 0.78
C VAL A 708 -33.66 9.11 0.15
N LEU A 709 -33.30 10.37 -0.12
CA LEU A 709 -34.22 11.36 -0.64
C LEU A 709 -33.94 11.68 -2.11
N ARG A 710 -34.94 11.46 -2.98
CA ARG A 710 -34.86 11.95 -4.36
C ARG A 710 -35.01 13.48 -4.41
N TRP A 711 -34.06 14.14 -5.04
CA TRP A 711 -34.17 15.54 -5.42
C TRP A 711 -35.01 15.65 -6.70
N ASN A 712 -36.16 16.35 -6.67
CA ASN A 712 -37.00 16.48 -7.87
C ASN A 712 -37.55 17.89 -8.06
N THR A 713 -37.73 18.26 -9.33
CA THR A 713 -38.26 19.56 -9.73
C THR A 713 -39.78 19.59 -9.68
N GLY A 714 -40.41 19.60 -8.51
CA GLY A 714 -41.87 19.77 -8.45
C GLY A 714 -42.54 19.56 -7.10
N SER A 715 -41.97 18.73 -6.23
CA SER A 715 -42.42 18.54 -4.86
C SER A 715 -41.25 18.87 -3.95
N TYR A 716 -41.31 20.00 -3.23
CA TYR A 716 -40.18 20.42 -2.39
C TYR A 716 -39.99 19.44 -1.24
N SER A 717 -39.03 18.53 -1.40
CA SER A 717 -38.35 17.88 -0.29
C SER A 717 -37.27 18.82 0.27
N LYS A 718 -36.64 18.41 1.38
CA LYS A 718 -35.66 19.14 2.20
C LYS A 718 -34.84 20.22 1.48
N TYR A 719 -34.27 19.92 0.32
CA TYR A 719 -33.44 20.83 -0.46
C TYR A 719 -34.25 21.58 -1.52
N GLY A 720 -34.32 22.90 -1.38
CA GLY A 720 -34.98 23.79 -2.34
C GLY A 720 -34.35 23.77 -3.75
N LYS A 721 -34.85 24.64 -4.62
CA LYS A 721 -34.22 24.88 -5.93
C LYS A 721 -32.96 25.73 -5.77
N PRO A 722 -31.96 25.57 -6.65
CA PRO A 722 -30.82 26.49 -6.69
C PRO A 722 -31.31 27.94 -6.90
N THR A 723 -30.64 28.87 -6.25
CA THR A 723 -31.02 30.30 -6.23
C THR A 723 -30.82 31.02 -7.57
N GLY A 724 -30.09 30.41 -8.50
CA GLY A 724 -29.88 30.87 -9.87
C GLY A 724 -28.93 29.94 -10.64
N PRO A 725 -28.64 30.23 -11.92
CA PRO A 725 -27.62 29.51 -12.68
C PRO A 725 -26.24 29.64 -12.02
N VAL A 726 -25.49 28.54 -11.95
CA VAL A 726 -24.14 28.47 -11.40
C VAL A 726 -23.17 28.04 -12.50
N SER A 727 -21.97 28.64 -12.54
CA SER A 727 -20.91 28.18 -13.44
C SER A 727 -20.28 26.91 -12.87
N LEU A 728 -20.44 25.78 -13.57
CA LEU A 728 -19.88 24.49 -13.15
C LEU A 728 -18.51 24.18 -13.77
N HIS A 729 -18.11 24.92 -14.81
CA HIS A 729 -16.84 24.70 -15.49
C HIS A 729 -15.73 25.55 -14.86
N ALA A 730 -14.56 24.95 -14.72
CA ALA A 730 -13.35 25.66 -14.31
C ALA A 730 -12.63 26.25 -15.53
N ALA A 731 -11.85 27.30 -15.30
CA ALA A 731 -10.91 27.82 -16.28
C ALA A 731 -9.64 26.95 -16.30
N ASP A 732 -8.93 26.95 -17.44
CA ASP A 732 -7.61 26.34 -17.58
C ASP A 732 -6.63 26.96 -16.56
N ALA A 733 -5.90 26.10 -15.84
CA ALA A 733 -5.01 26.51 -14.75
C ALA A 733 -3.85 25.53 -14.60
N THR A 734 -2.67 26.02 -14.20
CA THR A 734 -1.47 25.19 -14.08
C THR A 734 -0.69 25.47 -12.80
N THR A 735 -0.38 24.41 -12.05
CA THR A 735 0.55 24.44 -10.89
C THR A 735 1.59 23.33 -10.96
N TYR A 736 1.44 22.41 -11.92
CA TYR A 736 2.22 21.20 -12.02
C TYR A 736 2.40 20.78 -13.49
N THR A 737 3.53 20.15 -13.79
CA THR A 737 3.79 19.52 -15.10
C THR A 737 3.38 18.06 -15.04
N VAL A 738 2.50 17.65 -15.95
CA VAL A 738 2.04 16.26 -16.11
C VAL A 738 3.23 15.28 -16.18
N LEU A 739 3.17 14.23 -15.35
CA LEU A 739 4.17 13.17 -15.26
C LEU A 739 3.76 11.94 -16.06
N LEU A 740 2.50 11.54 -15.93
CA LEU A 740 1.93 10.36 -16.57
C LEU A 740 0.82 10.82 -17.53
N PRO A 741 1.15 11.22 -18.77
CA PRO A 741 0.16 11.79 -19.68
C PRO A 741 -0.89 10.78 -20.18
N GLU A 742 -0.59 9.48 -20.14
CA GLU A 742 -1.49 8.42 -20.61
C GLU A 742 -1.81 7.45 -19.47
N PRO A 743 -3.07 7.01 -19.34
CA PRO A 743 -3.44 6.00 -18.36
C PRO A 743 -2.83 4.65 -18.73
N LEU A 744 -2.57 3.81 -17.73
CA LEU A 744 -2.22 2.42 -17.95
C LEU A 744 -3.46 1.66 -18.41
N LEU A 745 -3.34 0.90 -19.50
CA LEU A 745 -4.32 -0.07 -19.96
C LEU A 745 -3.66 -1.45 -19.98
N VAL A 746 -4.19 -2.41 -19.22
CA VAL A 746 -3.69 -3.79 -19.18
C VAL A 746 -4.84 -4.78 -19.09
N THR A 747 -4.75 -5.89 -19.81
CA THR A 747 -5.73 -6.99 -19.75
C THR A 747 -5.00 -8.26 -19.35
N GLY A 748 -5.62 -9.05 -18.48
CA GLY A 748 -5.10 -10.34 -18.03
C GLY A 748 -5.89 -10.88 -16.85
N THR A 749 -5.43 -12.00 -16.29
CA THR A 749 -5.95 -12.54 -15.03
C THR A 749 -5.35 -11.77 -13.86
N PHE A 750 -6.19 -11.20 -13.00
CA PHE A 750 -5.76 -10.53 -11.78
C PHE A 750 -6.51 -11.08 -10.57
N ALA A 751 -5.88 -11.04 -9.40
CA ALA A 751 -6.56 -11.25 -8.13
C ALA A 751 -7.16 -9.92 -7.64
N PHE A 752 -8.47 -9.92 -7.42
CA PHE A 752 -9.26 -8.77 -6.99
C PHE A 752 -9.76 -8.98 -5.57
N GLU A 753 -9.79 -7.89 -4.81
CA GLU A 753 -10.52 -7.82 -3.54
C GLU A 753 -11.24 -6.47 -3.42
N THR A 754 -12.56 -6.47 -3.28
CA THR A 754 -13.38 -5.26 -3.16
C THR A 754 -14.23 -5.27 -1.90
N PHE A 755 -14.16 -4.20 -1.11
CA PHE A 755 -14.82 -4.12 0.19
C PHE A 755 -15.22 -2.69 0.57
N THR A 756 -16.02 -2.57 1.62
CA THR A 756 -16.55 -1.30 2.13
C THR A 756 -16.18 -1.07 3.59
N ALA A 757 -16.17 0.21 3.98
CA ALA A 757 -16.32 0.59 5.38
C ALA A 757 -17.80 0.89 5.65
N PRO A 758 -18.28 0.63 6.88
CA PRO A 758 -17.51 0.18 8.06
C PRO A 758 -17.38 -1.34 8.23
N GLU A 759 -18.02 -2.14 7.38
CA GLU A 759 -18.23 -3.57 7.63
C GLU A 759 -16.92 -4.38 7.59
N ALA A 760 -16.07 -4.12 6.60
CA ALA A 760 -14.88 -4.94 6.33
C ALA A 760 -13.54 -4.20 6.53
N ALA A 761 -13.55 -2.86 6.63
CA ALA A 761 -12.34 -2.04 6.58
C ALA A 761 -11.29 -2.36 7.67
N LEU A 762 -11.73 -2.85 8.83
CA LEU A 762 -10.87 -3.16 9.98
C LEU A 762 -10.72 -4.67 10.24
N ARG A 763 -10.99 -5.50 9.24
CA ARG A 763 -10.73 -6.94 9.32
C ARG A 763 -9.22 -7.18 9.32
N GLN A 764 -8.75 -8.08 10.18
CA GLN A 764 -7.33 -8.35 10.38
C GLN A 764 -6.79 -9.39 9.39
N ARG A 765 -7.65 -10.30 8.91
CA ARG A 765 -7.24 -11.42 8.05
C ARG A 765 -7.20 -11.08 6.56
N ASP A 766 -8.00 -10.12 6.13
CA ASP A 766 -8.13 -9.64 4.74
C ASP A 766 -8.31 -8.11 4.76
N ALA A 767 -8.85 -7.52 3.70
CA ALA A 767 -8.90 -6.09 3.50
C ALA A 767 -7.49 -5.46 3.59
N LEU A 768 -7.38 -4.18 3.97
CA LEU A 768 -6.09 -3.50 3.98
C LEU A 768 -5.14 -4.06 5.06
N LEU A 769 -5.66 -4.32 6.27
CA LEU A 769 -4.81 -4.78 7.36
C LEU A 769 -4.25 -6.18 7.08
N GLY A 770 -5.08 -7.09 6.53
CA GLY A 770 -4.64 -8.40 6.08
C GLY A 770 -3.60 -8.36 4.95
N LEU A 771 -3.73 -7.45 3.99
CA LEU A 771 -2.73 -7.26 2.95
C LEU A 771 -1.38 -6.79 3.53
N VAL A 772 -1.39 -5.75 4.37
CA VAL A 772 -0.18 -5.19 4.99
C VAL A 772 0.44 -6.18 5.99
N ALA A 773 -0.37 -7.01 6.65
CA ALA A 773 0.11 -8.03 7.58
C ALA A 773 1.02 -9.07 6.91
N ARG A 774 0.92 -9.28 5.59
CA ARG A 774 1.79 -10.19 4.84
C ARG A 774 3.21 -9.64 4.63
N ALA A 775 3.38 -8.32 4.60
CA ALA A 775 4.67 -7.71 4.31
C ALA A 775 5.70 -7.92 5.44
N GLY A 776 6.92 -8.29 5.07
CA GLY A 776 8.08 -8.51 5.93
C GLY A 776 9.41 -8.13 5.25
N ALA A 777 10.52 -8.74 5.69
CA ALA A 777 11.85 -8.44 5.16
C ALA A 777 11.95 -8.62 3.63
N GLY A 778 12.36 -7.56 2.93
CA GLY A 778 12.45 -7.54 1.45
C GLY A 778 11.23 -6.93 0.75
N ASP A 779 10.11 -6.78 1.46
CA ASP A 779 8.87 -6.21 0.92
C ASP A 779 8.84 -4.69 1.03
N THR A 780 7.97 -4.05 0.25
CA THR A 780 7.71 -2.61 0.31
C THR A 780 6.25 -2.31 0.60
N VAL A 781 6.01 -1.28 1.42
CA VAL A 781 4.67 -0.72 1.66
C VAL A 781 4.73 0.79 1.47
N TYR A 782 4.09 1.29 0.41
CA TYR A 782 4.01 2.71 0.09
C TYR A 782 2.60 3.23 0.30
N VAL A 783 2.45 4.24 1.14
CA VAL A 783 1.16 4.81 1.54
C VAL A 783 1.13 6.26 1.11
N GLN A 784 0.12 6.64 0.31
CA GLN A 784 -0.15 8.04 -0.01
C GLN A 784 -1.56 8.39 0.45
N GLN A 785 -1.63 9.24 1.47
CA GLN A 785 -2.86 9.56 2.17
C GLN A 785 -3.05 11.07 2.32
N LEU A 786 -4.30 11.49 2.37
CA LEU A 786 -4.66 12.85 2.76
C LEU A 786 -4.25 13.11 4.22
N TYR A 787 -4.56 12.19 5.12
CA TYR A 787 -4.05 12.12 6.49
C TYR A 787 -4.01 10.67 6.98
N GLU A 788 -3.21 10.43 8.01
CA GLU A 788 -3.19 9.20 8.79
C GLU A 788 -2.85 9.62 10.22
N TYR A 789 -3.82 9.65 11.13
CA TYR A 789 -3.58 10.23 12.47
C TYR A 789 -2.72 9.30 13.32
N ALA A 790 -1.82 9.87 14.13
CA ALA A 790 -0.97 9.12 15.06
C ALA A 790 -1.78 8.21 16.01
N ALA A 791 -2.99 8.66 16.37
CA ALA A 791 -3.96 7.93 17.16
C ALA A 791 -5.38 8.39 16.80
N TRP A 792 -6.36 7.54 17.06
CA TRP A 792 -7.80 7.85 16.96
C TRP A 792 -8.39 8.36 18.29
N GLY A 793 -7.62 8.30 19.38
CA GLY A 793 -7.97 8.88 20.68
C GLY A 793 -6.94 9.91 21.16
N SER A 794 -7.15 10.45 22.36
CA SER A 794 -6.23 11.43 22.98
C SER A 794 -4.84 10.86 23.30
N GLU A 795 -4.67 9.53 23.27
CA GLU A 795 -3.41 8.83 23.53
C GLU A 795 -3.31 7.56 22.65
N PRO A 796 -2.16 7.26 22.01
CA PRO A 796 -1.99 6.10 21.13
C PRO A 796 -2.28 4.73 21.77
N LEU A 797 -1.96 4.57 23.06
CA LEU A 797 -2.22 3.32 23.80
C LEU A 797 -3.70 3.14 24.18
N VAL A 798 -4.47 4.23 24.18
CA VAL A 798 -5.90 4.23 24.56
C VAL A 798 -6.80 4.29 23.34
N GLY A 799 -6.29 4.67 22.16
CA GLY A 799 -7.02 4.75 20.89
C GLY A 799 -6.08 4.62 19.70
N PRO A 800 -5.48 3.45 19.45
CA PRO A 800 -4.50 3.29 18.38
C PRO A 800 -5.16 3.44 17.01
N ASN A 801 -4.45 4.05 16.07
CA ASN A 801 -4.80 3.94 14.67
C ASN A 801 -4.33 2.58 14.14
N LEU A 802 -5.26 1.64 13.93
CA LEU A 802 -4.93 0.26 13.54
C LEU A 802 -4.23 0.17 12.17
N ARG A 803 -4.48 1.13 11.28
CA ARG A 803 -3.80 1.18 9.97
C ARG A 803 -2.33 1.55 10.16
N LEU A 804 -2.08 2.57 10.97
CA LEU A 804 -0.72 3.02 11.28
C LEU A 804 0.06 1.95 12.06
N GLU A 805 -0.59 1.27 13.00
CA GLU A 805 -0.02 0.10 13.69
C GLU A 805 0.31 -1.04 12.72
N ALA A 806 -0.53 -1.31 11.72
CA ALA A 806 -0.22 -2.32 10.70
C ALA A 806 1.04 -1.97 9.90
N TYR A 807 1.21 -0.70 9.50
CA TYR A 807 2.42 -0.24 8.81
C TYR A 807 3.67 -0.34 9.70
N LEU A 808 3.58 0.08 10.98
CA LEU A 808 4.67 -0.07 11.95
C LEU A 808 5.04 -1.54 12.14
N ASN A 809 4.05 -2.43 12.26
CA ASN A 809 4.28 -3.85 12.42
C ASN A 809 4.90 -4.49 11.16
N ALA A 810 4.54 -4.03 9.95
CA ALA A 810 5.25 -4.42 8.73
C ALA A 810 6.73 -4.01 8.77
N ALA A 811 7.02 -2.79 9.19
CA ALA A 811 8.41 -2.34 9.34
C ALA A 811 9.19 -3.12 10.41
N ARG A 812 8.55 -3.46 11.53
CA ARG A 812 9.13 -4.33 12.57
C ARG A 812 9.42 -5.75 12.08
N ARG A 813 8.67 -6.23 11.08
CA ARG A 813 8.94 -7.50 10.37
C ARG A 813 10.02 -7.36 9.28
N GLY A 814 10.55 -6.17 9.04
CA GLY A 814 11.64 -5.89 8.10
C GLY A 814 11.21 -5.26 6.76
N ALA A 815 9.92 -4.95 6.57
CA ALA A 815 9.46 -4.31 5.35
C ALA A 815 9.93 -2.85 5.27
N ARG A 816 10.20 -2.37 4.05
CA ARG A 816 10.42 -0.94 3.80
C ARG A 816 9.09 -0.22 3.73
N VAL A 817 8.87 0.74 4.64
CA VAL A 817 7.62 1.50 4.71
C VAL A 817 7.85 2.98 4.42
N ARG A 818 7.06 3.55 3.52
CA ARG A 818 7.08 4.98 3.18
C ARG A 818 5.66 5.54 3.20
N ILE A 819 5.42 6.54 4.03
CA ILE A 819 4.09 7.17 4.19
C ILE A 819 4.17 8.64 3.81
N LEU A 820 3.49 9.03 2.73
CA LEU A 820 3.39 10.40 2.23
C LEU A 820 2.02 10.98 2.59
N LEU A 821 2.03 11.99 3.46
CA LEU A 821 0.84 12.72 3.89
C LEU A 821 0.71 14.06 3.16
N ASN A 822 -0.50 14.62 3.14
CA ASN A 822 -0.75 15.92 2.52
C ASN A 822 -0.10 17.07 3.31
N SER A 823 0.45 18.04 2.57
CA SER A 823 0.84 19.37 3.08
C SER A 823 0.15 20.54 2.37
N GLY A 824 -0.77 20.29 1.44
CA GLY A 824 -1.56 21.32 0.75
C GLY A 824 -2.78 21.78 1.57
N ASP A 825 -3.16 23.04 1.45
CA ASP A 825 -4.29 23.65 2.18
C ASP A 825 -5.61 23.67 1.38
N PHE A 826 -5.58 23.20 0.13
CA PHE A 826 -6.69 23.22 -0.83
C PHE A 826 -7.35 24.59 -1.03
N GLY A 827 -6.62 25.67 -0.73
CA GLY A 827 -6.96 27.03 -1.10
C GLY A 827 -7.99 27.75 -0.22
N GLN A 828 -8.97 27.10 0.41
CA GLN A 828 -9.98 27.73 1.31
C GLN A 828 -10.74 26.76 2.25
N GLU A 829 -10.27 25.54 2.46
CA GLU A 829 -10.87 24.64 3.45
C GLU A 829 -9.99 24.60 4.69
N TYR A 830 -10.59 24.60 5.88
CA TYR A 830 -9.91 24.55 7.17
C TYR A 830 -9.19 23.19 7.34
N TYR A 831 -8.16 22.94 6.54
CA TYR A 831 -7.37 21.74 6.63
C TYR A 831 -6.30 21.92 7.69
N ASP A 832 -6.60 21.42 8.88
CA ASP A 832 -5.66 21.43 9.98
C ASP A 832 -4.54 20.43 9.71
N LEU A 833 -3.37 20.95 9.32
CA LEU A 833 -2.18 20.15 9.06
C LEU A 833 -1.47 19.72 10.35
N GLU A 834 -1.83 20.25 11.52
CA GLU A 834 -1.17 19.94 12.80
C GLU A 834 -1.17 18.44 13.09
N GLN A 835 -2.24 17.72 12.76
CA GLN A 835 -2.31 16.28 12.97
C GLN A 835 -1.39 15.48 12.04
N ASN A 836 -1.19 15.94 10.81
CA ASN A 836 -0.20 15.33 9.90
C ASN A 836 1.22 15.59 10.40
N TYR A 837 1.52 16.80 10.88
CA TYR A 837 2.82 17.11 11.50
C TYR A 837 3.09 16.24 12.73
N ALA A 838 2.10 16.12 13.63
CA ALA A 838 2.22 15.30 14.83
C ALA A 838 2.45 13.82 14.49
N THR A 839 1.80 13.31 13.44
CA THR A 839 2.02 11.94 12.95
C THR A 839 3.45 11.76 12.42
N VAL A 840 3.93 12.70 11.59
CA VAL A 840 5.30 12.66 11.07
C VAL A 840 6.32 12.64 12.20
N GLU A 841 6.19 13.52 13.18
CA GLU A 841 7.11 13.60 14.32
C GLU A 841 7.10 12.31 15.14
N THR A 842 5.90 11.87 15.56
CA THR A 842 5.72 10.70 16.43
C THR A 842 6.29 9.44 15.78
N ILE A 843 5.96 9.21 14.51
CA ILE A 843 6.31 7.96 13.83
C ILE A 843 7.76 7.94 13.40
N ASN A 844 8.33 9.06 12.94
CA ASN A 844 9.75 9.11 12.62
C ASN A 844 10.62 8.98 13.86
N GLN A 845 10.19 9.54 15.00
CA GLN A 845 10.90 9.34 16.27
C GLN A 845 10.87 7.87 16.71
N LEU A 846 9.70 7.22 16.61
CA LEU A 846 9.56 5.79 16.91
C LEU A 846 10.42 4.94 15.99
N SER A 847 10.36 5.20 14.68
CA SER A 847 11.18 4.52 13.67
C SER A 847 12.67 4.64 13.96
N HIS A 848 13.15 5.84 14.30
CA HIS A 848 14.54 6.07 14.70
C HIS A 848 14.92 5.30 15.97
N ASN A 849 14.06 5.29 16.98
CA ASN A 849 14.32 4.61 18.25
C ASN A 849 14.37 3.09 18.10
N GLU A 850 13.56 2.52 17.21
CA GLU A 850 13.49 1.09 16.94
C GLU A 850 14.42 0.63 15.79
N GLY A 851 15.01 1.56 15.04
CA GLY A 851 15.89 1.25 13.91
C GLY A 851 15.15 0.68 12.69
N LEU A 852 13.91 1.13 12.44
CA LEU A 852 13.05 0.60 11.38
C LEU A 852 13.36 1.25 10.02
N ASP A 853 13.18 0.50 8.91
CA ASP A 853 13.14 1.09 7.55
C ASP A 853 11.76 1.70 7.27
N LEU A 854 11.32 2.61 8.15
CA LEU A 854 10.06 3.32 8.06
C LEU A 854 10.30 4.82 8.06
N ARG A 855 9.66 5.54 7.14
CA ARG A 855 9.67 7.00 7.12
C ARG A 855 8.31 7.56 6.75
N VAL A 856 7.92 8.62 7.45
CA VAL A 856 6.72 9.43 7.17
C VAL A 856 7.15 10.84 6.78
N VAL A 857 6.54 11.40 5.74
CA VAL A 857 6.82 12.75 5.27
C VAL A 857 5.52 13.41 4.83
N MET A 858 5.51 14.74 4.75
CA MET A 858 4.38 15.47 4.14
C MET A 858 4.78 16.05 2.80
N GLY A 859 3.80 16.29 1.93
CA GLY A 859 4.06 16.79 0.59
C GLY A 859 2.89 17.47 -0.11
N ASN A 860 3.23 18.37 -1.01
CA ASN A 860 2.33 19.01 -1.97
C ASN A 860 2.91 18.89 -3.40
N PRO A 861 2.97 17.66 -3.96
CA PRO A 861 3.68 17.39 -5.21
C PRO A 861 3.04 18.05 -6.45
N THR A 862 1.76 18.43 -6.38
CA THR A 862 1.02 19.07 -7.46
C THR A 862 0.86 20.58 -7.29
N GLY A 863 1.36 21.15 -6.20
CA GLY A 863 1.11 22.55 -5.82
C GLY A 863 -0.28 22.81 -5.22
N TYR A 864 -1.24 21.88 -5.33
CA TYR A 864 -2.56 21.98 -4.70
C TYR A 864 -2.75 21.06 -3.48
N GLY A 865 -2.26 19.82 -3.55
CA GLY A 865 -2.20 18.90 -2.39
C GLY A 865 -2.34 17.43 -2.75
N VAL A 866 -2.24 16.56 -1.74
CA VAL A 866 -2.50 15.12 -1.84
C VAL A 866 -3.89 14.82 -1.32
N HIS A 867 -4.79 14.34 -2.19
CA HIS A 867 -6.12 13.87 -1.81
C HIS A 867 -6.29 12.38 -2.20
N ASN A 868 -5.19 11.63 -2.10
CA ASN A 868 -5.14 10.22 -2.41
C ASN A 868 -5.47 9.37 -1.17
N LYS A 869 -5.89 8.12 -1.40
CA LYS A 869 -6.11 7.08 -0.39
C LYS A 869 -5.61 5.76 -0.97
N MET A 870 -4.29 5.72 -1.18
CA MET A 870 -3.62 4.64 -1.88
C MET A 870 -2.63 3.95 -0.95
N VAL A 871 -2.62 2.63 -1.02
CA VAL A 871 -1.53 1.80 -0.46
C VAL A 871 -1.02 0.89 -1.55
N LEU A 872 0.28 0.83 -1.74
CA LEU A 872 0.95 -0.10 -2.65
C LEU A 872 1.75 -1.07 -1.78
N VAL A 873 1.61 -2.36 -2.05
CA VAL A 873 2.36 -3.41 -1.35
C VAL A 873 3.05 -4.28 -2.38
N ASN A 874 4.38 -4.35 -2.36
CA ASN A 874 5.12 -5.34 -3.14
C ASN A 874 5.56 -6.45 -2.20
N LEU A 875 5.00 -7.63 -2.39
CA LEU A 875 5.41 -8.83 -1.69
C LEU A 875 6.40 -9.57 -2.60
N HIS A 876 7.64 -9.76 -2.16
CA HIS A 876 8.71 -10.30 -2.99
C HIS A 876 8.36 -11.62 -3.68
N ASP A 877 7.55 -12.46 -3.05
CA ASP A 877 7.08 -13.75 -3.57
C ASP A 877 5.75 -13.68 -4.36
N GLU A 878 4.90 -12.68 -4.12
CA GLU A 878 3.54 -12.59 -4.70
C GLU A 878 3.41 -11.45 -5.75
N GLY A 879 4.38 -10.54 -5.85
CA GLY A 879 4.37 -9.37 -6.71
C GLY A 879 3.64 -8.15 -6.12
N GLY A 880 3.32 -7.20 -7.00
CA GLY A 880 2.78 -5.89 -6.66
C GLY A 880 1.26 -5.88 -6.49
N TYR A 881 0.80 -5.28 -5.41
CA TYR A 881 -0.61 -5.01 -5.11
C TYR A 881 -0.87 -3.51 -5.09
N ILE A 882 -1.94 -3.08 -5.76
CA ILE A 882 -2.51 -1.75 -5.60
C ILE A 882 -3.72 -1.84 -4.66
N HIS A 883 -3.87 -0.88 -3.75
CA HIS A 883 -5.08 -0.64 -2.96
C HIS A 883 -5.50 0.82 -3.19
N VAL A 884 -6.68 1.02 -3.77
CA VAL A 884 -7.22 2.33 -4.13
C VAL A 884 -8.68 2.41 -3.70
N GLY A 885 -9.08 3.53 -3.12
CA GLY A 885 -10.47 3.73 -2.68
C GLY A 885 -10.67 5.07 -2.01
N SER A 886 -11.70 5.16 -1.17
CA SER A 886 -12.10 6.40 -0.50
C SER A 886 -11.73 6.48 0.98
N ILE A 887 -11.28 5.37 1.58
CA ILE A 887 -11.02 5.22 3.02
C ILE A 887 -9.81 6.05 3.47
N ASN A 888 -10.04 7.11 4.24
CA ASN A 888 -8.97 7.88 4.88
C ASN A 888 -8.42 7.19 6.14
N GLY A 889 -7.32 7.72 6.69
CA GLY A 889 -6.70 7.24 7.93
C GLY A 889 -7.39 7.65 9.25
N SER A 890 -8.63 8.15 9.20
CA SER A 890 -9.40 8.56 10.38
C SER A 890 -10.26 7.42 10.92
N GLU A 891 -10.63 7.50 12.20
CA GLU A 891 -11.50 6.51 12.82
C GLU A 891 -12.88 6.47 12.15
N SER A 892 -13.45 7.63 11.83
CA SER A 892 -14.77 7.76 11.20
C SER A 892 -14.81 7.11 9.81
N SER A 893 -13.79 7.31 8.97
CA SER A 893 -13.72 6.64 7.65
C SER A 893 -13.71 5.11 7.77
N ASN A 894 -13.18 4.55 8.85
CA ASN A 894 -13.12 3.10 9.02
C ASN A 894 -14.32 2.51 9.77
N LYS A 895 -15.04 3.31 10.58
CA LYS A 895 -16.07 2.82 11.51
C LYS A 895 -17.48 3.40 11.34
N ALA A 896 -17.65 4.50 10.61
CA ALA A 896 -18.95 5.18 10.53
C ALA A 896 -19.33 5.76 9.16
N ASN A 897 -18.36 6.07 8.30
CA ASN A 897 -18.65 6.49 6.94
C ASN A 897 -18.91 5.28 6.04
N ARG A 898 -19.72 5.50 5.00
CA ARG A 898 -19.76 4.60 3.86
C ARG A 898 -18.55 4.88 2.98
N GLU A 899 -17.67 3.91 2.82
CA GLU A 899 -16.48 4.00 1.97
C GLU A 899 -16.35 2.74 1.10
N MET A 900 -15.56 2.80 0.02
CA MET A 900 -15.23 1.64 -0.80
C MET A 900 -13.73 1.60 -1.12
N ALA A 901 -13.16 0.40 -1.19
CA ALA A 901 -11.82 0.17 -1.68
C ALA A 901 -11.72 -1.07 -2.58
N LEU A 902 -10.78 -1.00 -3.52
CA LEU A 902 -10.40 -2.04 -4.45
C LEU A 902 -8.91 -2.37 -4.27
N GLN A 903 -8.60 -3.65 -4.11
CA GLN A 903 -7.26 -4.19 -4.21
C GLN A 903 -7.13 -5.03 -5.48
N VAL A 904 -5.98 -4.91 -6.15
CA VAL A 904 -5.65 -5.69 -7.34
C VAL A 904 -4.19 -6.13 -7.28
N GLN A 905 -3.94 -7.44 -7.40
CA GLN A 905 -2.59 -7.96 -7.66
C GLN A 905 -2.27 -7.74 -9.15
N SER A 906 -1.30 -6.88 -9.44
CA SER A 906 -0.85 -6.55 -10.79
C SER A 906 0.46 -5.76 -10.75
N ASP A 907 1.55 -6.40 -11.17
CA ASP A 907 2.88 -5.75 -11.24
C ASP A 907 2.87 -4.52 -12.15
N ALA A 908 2.10 -4.56 -13.25
CA ALA A 908 1.99 -3.44 -14.18
C ALA A 908 1.31 -2.23 -13.53
N ALA A 909 0.19 -2.46 -12.83
CA ALA A 909 -0.52 -1.39 -12.13
C ALA A 909 0.28 -0.87 -10.93
N TYR A 910 0.93 -1.77 -10.18
CA TYR A 910 1.84 -1.42 -9.10
C TYR A 910 2.97 -0.53 -9.62
N ALA A 911 3.70 -0.93 -10.67
CA ALA A 911 4.82 -0.16 -11.21
C ALA A 911 4.40 1.23 -11.73
N TYR A 912 3.23 1.32 -12.35
CA TYR A 912 2.68 2.60 -12.82
C TYR A 912 2.38 3.56 -11.66
N LEU A 913 1.75 3.08 -10.58
CA LEU A 913 1.46 3.90 -9.40
C LEU A 913 2.69 4.12 -8.51
N GLU A 914 3.65 3.19 -8.50
CA GLU A 914 4.93 3.34 -7.81
C GLU A 914 5.76 4.45 -8.44
N ALA A 915 5.79 4.55 -9.78
CA ALA A 915 6.47 5.64 -10.48
C ALA A 915 5.92 7.02 -10.06
N MET A 916 4.59 7.15 -9.96
CA MET A 916 3.92 8.34 -9.44
C MET A 916 4.31 8.58 -7.97
N PHE A 917 4.18 7.56 -7.11
CA PHE A 917 4.47 7.66 -5.69
C PHE A 917 5.90 8.10 -5.42
N LEU A 918 6.88 7.48 -6.09
CA LEU A 918 8.29 7.81 -5.91
C LEU A 918 8.59 9.24 -6.38
N ASN A 919 8.05 9.69 -7.52
CA ASN A 919 8.19 11.08 -7.94
C ASN A 919 7.63 12.03 -6.87
N ASP A 920 6.42 11.77 -6.37
CA ASP A 920 5.79 12.60 -5.35
C ASP A 920 6.58 12.57 -4.04
N TRP A 921 7.05 11.39 -3.63
CA TRP A 921 7.89 11.17 -2.46
C TRP A 921 9.17 12.00 -2.53
N TYR A 922 9.93 11.92 -3.62
CA TYR A 922 11.19 12.64 -3.75
C TYR A 922 11.02 14.16 -3.89
N ARG A 923 9.89 14.63 -4.44
CA ARG A 923 9.54 16.07 -4.45
C ARG A 923 9.17 16.59 -3.06
N SER A 924 8.56 15.74 -2.24
CA SER A 924 8.01 16.10 -0.93
C SER A 924 9.01 15.93 0.21
N ALA A 925 9.88 14.95 0.06
CA ALA A 925 10.98 14.66 0.96
C ALA A 925 12.25 14.60 0.12
N PRO A 926 12.77 15.76 -0.32
CA PRO A 926 14.06 15.80 -0.98
C PRO A 926 15.06 15.18 -0.02
N LEU A 927 15.43 13.94 -0.31
CA LEU A 927 16.65 13.39 0.20
C LEU A 927 17.72 14.30 -0.39
N PHE A 928 18.27 15.17 0.44
CA PHE A 928 19.63 15.65 0.21
C PHE A 928 20.58 14.46 0.42
N LEU A 929 20.51 13.49 -0.49
CA LEU A 929 21.50 12.44 -0.67
C LEU A 929 21.74 12.24 -2.18
N PRO A 930 23.00 12.04 -2.58
CA PRO A 930 23.57 12.50 -3.83
C PRO A 930 23.39 11.49 -4.99
N LEU A 931 22.15 11.20 -5.41
CA LEU A 931 21.94 10.24 -6.52
C LEU A 931 21.48 10.86 -7.84
N VAL A 932 20.96 12.09 -7.83
CA VAL A 932 20.88 12.93 -9.05
C VAL A 932 22.18 13.72 -9.26
N THR A 933 23.15 13.56 -8.35
CA THR A 933 24.44 14.24 -8.39
C THR A 933 25.59 13.31 -8.78
N HIS A 934 25.36 12.23 -9.53
CA HIS A 934 26.47 11.41 -10.03
C HIS A 934 27.50 12.26 -10.83
N ASN A 935 27.10 13.46 -11.28
CA ASN A 935 27.98 14.50 -11.80
C ASN A 935 27.84 15.89 -11.13
N TYR A 936 27.12 16.03 -10.02
CA TYR A 936 27.01 17.33 -9.33
C TYR A 936 27.97 17.37 -8.14
N LEU A 937 29.02 18.16 -8.32
CA LEU A 937 29.88 18.61 -7.24
C LEU A 937 29.19 19.86 -6.66
N PRO A 938 28.90 19.93 -5.35
CA PRO A 938 28.54 21.21 -4.76
C PRO A 938 29.63 22.21 -5.12
N PRO A 939 29.26 23.45 -5.49
CA PRO A 939 30.24 24.48 -5.80
C PRO A 939 31.32 24.49 -4.71
N GLN A 940 32.59 24.35 -5.11
CA GLN A 940 33.73 24.35 -4.19
C GLN A 940 34.05 25.76 -3.67
N HIS A 941 33.05 26.64 -3.68
CA HIS A 941 33.15 28.05 -3.40
C HIS A 941 31.84 28.55 -2.78
N LEU A 942 31.86 29.77 -2.25
CA LEU A 942 30.72 30.38 -1.55
C LEU A 942 29.66 30.82 -2.56
N LEU A 943 28.39 30.71 -2.19
CA LEU A 943 27.27 31.13 -3.02
C LEU A 943 26.52 32.29 -2.39
N ILE A 944 25.88 33.12 -3.20
CA ILE A 944 24.83 34.05 -2.81
C ILE A 944 23.53 33.24 -2.76
N SER A 945 22.92 33.13 -1.58
CA SER A 945 21.72 32.30 -1.35
C SER A 945 20.42 33.10 -1.40
N GLU A 946 20.44 34.39 -1.06
CA GLU A 946 19.24 35.22 -1.10
C GLU A 946 19.60 36.69 -1.32
N VAL A 947 18.81 37.41 -2.12
CA VAL A 947 18.97 38.84 -2.41
C VAL A 947 17.65 39.56 -2.18
N TYR A 948 17.63 40.48 -1.24
CA TYR A 948 16.49 41.34 -0.98
C TYR A 948 16.80 42.76 -1.45
N TYR A 949 16.36 43.10 -2.66
CA TYR A 949 16.63 44.39 -3.31
C TYR A 949 15.37 45.24 -3.51
N ALA A 950 14.20 44.63 -3.67
CA ALA A 950 12.98 45.31 -4.12
C ALA A 950 12.27 46.12 -3.02
N THR A 951 12.98 46.63 -2.02
CA THR A 951 12.43 47.07 -0.72
C THR A 951 11.76 48.45 -0.75
N GLY A 952 12.01 49.23 -1.81
CA GLY A 952 11.62 50.65 -1.92
C GLY A 952 12.48 51.61 -1.09
N GLU A 953 13.37 51.10 -0.24
CA GLU A 953 14.26 51.85 0.64
C GLU A 953 15.64 51.17 0.68
N THR A 954 16.66 51.81 0.12
CA THR A 954 18.01 51.22 -0.05
C THR A 954 18.64 50.73 1.25
N ASN A 955 18.30 51.32 2.40
CA ASN A 955 18.84 50.89 3.70
C ASN A 955 18.33 49.51 4.15
N ARG A 956 17.24 49.01 3.56
CA ARG A 956 16.64 47.71 3.87
C ARG A 956 17.15 46.59 2.96
N GLU A 957 18.02 46.91 2.00
CA GLU A 957 18.62 45.93 1.11
C GLU A 957 19.63 45.05 1.85
N TRP A 958 19.65 43.77 1.50
CA TRP A 958 20.62 42.83 2.02
C TRP A 958 20.86 41.66 1.07
N VAL A 959 22.00 41.02 1.25
CA VAL A 959 22.47 39.84 0.51
C VAL A 959 22.88 38.78 1.51
N GLU A 960 22.45 37.55 1.29
CA GLU A 960 22.87 36.39 2.07
C GLU A 960 23.88 35.57 1.27
N ILE A 961 24.96 35.14 1.95
CA ILE A 961 25.92 34.19 1.40
C ILE A 961 25.88 32.88 2.18
N TYR A 962 26.11 31.78 1.48
CA TYR A 962 26.09 30.42 1.97
C TYR A 962 27.42 29.71 1.68
N ASN A 963 27.91 28.91 2.63
CA ASN A 963 29.06 28.04 2.44
C ASN A 963 28.62 26.58 2.17
N PRO A 964 28.46 26.16 0.89
CA PRO A 964 28.18 24.76 0.55
C PRO A 964 29.40 23.84 0.71
N THR A 965 30.59 24.38 1.00
CA THR A 965 31.83 23.61 1.07
C THR A 965 31.98 22.87 2.40
N GLY A 966 32.81 21.83 2.41
CA GLY A 966 33.09 21.02 3.61
C GLY A 966 34.09 21.64 4.60
N LEU A 967 34.60 22.85 4.35
CA LEU A 967 35.64 23.49 5.17
C LEU A 967 35.27 24.94 5.54
N PRO A 968 35.72 25.45 6.70
CA PRO A 968 35.60 26.87 7.02
C PRO A 968 36.33 27.72 5.97
N VAL A 969 35.71 28.80 5.52
CA VAL A 969 36.30 29.74 4.54
C VAL A 969 36.66 31.05 5.24
N ASP A 970 37.92 31.47 5.12
CA ASP A 970 38.39 32.78 5.58
C ASP A 970 37.94 33.87 4.59
N LEU A 971 37.05 34.74 5.06
CA LEU A 971 36.45 35.82 4.29
C LEU A 971 37.34 37.07 4.22
N SER A 972 38.44 37.13 4.97
CA SER A 972 39.24 38.36 5.13
C SER A 972 39.71 39.00 3.81
N ALA A 973 39.82 38.22 2.73
CA ALA A 973 40.20 38.69 1.39
C ALA A 973 39.03 38.73 0.37
N TYR A 974 37.86 38.24 0.76
CA TYR A 974 36.64 38.24 -0.05
C TYR A 974 36.00 39.62 -0.09
N LYS A 975 35.26 39.89 -1.17
CA LYS A 975 34.57 41.16 -1.39
C LYS A 975 33.18 40.93 -1.95
N LEU A 976 32.25 41.83 -1.69
CA LEU A 976 30.88 41.80 -2.19
C LEU A 976 30.51 43.19 -2.71
N GLY A 977 29.87 43.26 -3.88
CA GLY A 977 29.59 44.53 -4.55
C GLY A 977 28.76 44.37 -5.81
N ASP A 978 28.19 45.49 -6.28
CA ASP A 978 27.44 45.62 -7.53
C ASP A 978 28.33 46.12 -8.71
N ALA A 979 29.61 46.39 -8.45
CA ALA A 979 30.59 46.81 -9.45
C ALA A 979 31.18 45.64 -10.26
N VAL A 980 31.02 45.67 -11.59
CA VAL A 980 31.52 44.64 -12.53
C VAL A 980 33.03 44.79 -12.79
N ALA A 981 33.55 46.02 -12.83
CA ALA A 981 34.95 46.33 -13.07
C ALA A 981 35.51 47.40 -12.11
N VAL A 982 36.83 47.43 -11.95
CA VAL A 982 37.55 48.41 -11.09
C VAL A 982 37.35 49.87 -11.46
N THR A 983 36.89 50.13 -12.68
CA THR A 983 36.60 51.46 -13.21
C THR A 983 35.15 51.89 -13.07
N ASP A 984 34.26 50.99 -12.63
CA ASP A 984 32.83 51.23 -12.53
C ASP A 984 32.53 52.20 -11.37
N TYR A 985 31.38 52.86 -11.41
CA TYR A 985 31.04 53.87 -10.40
C TYR A 985 30.61 53.23 -9.08
N GLU A 986 29.94 52.10 -9.18
CA GLU A 986 29.37 51.21 -8.16
C GLU A 986 30.40 50.77 -7.11
N ALA A 987 29.92 50.29 -5.95
CA ALA A 987 30.77 50.08 -4.78
C ALA A 987 31.15 48.60 -4.59
N MET A 988 32.33 48.38 -4.01
CA MET A 988 32.79 47.05 -3.60
C MET A 988 33.27 47.11 -2.15
N TYR A 989 32.83 46.15 -1.34
CA TYR A 989 33.10 46.07 0.09
C TYR A 989 33.85 44.79 0.43
N GLN A 990 34.81 44.87 1.35
CA GLN A 990 35.63 43.76 1.80
C GLN A 990 35.26 43.38 3.24
N PHE A 991 35.20 42.08 3.52
CA PHE A 991 34.96 41.60 4.88
C PHE A 991 36.10 41.98 5.84
N PRO A 992 35.81 42.21 7.13
CA PRO A 992 36.83 42.54 8.12
C PRO A 992 37.80 41.38 8.36
N ALA A 993 39.03 41.70 8.78
CA ALA A 993 40.05 40.69 9.05
C ALA A 993 39.61 39.71 10.14
N GLY A 994 39.77 38.41 9.87
CA GLY A 994 39.38 37.32 10.76
C GLY A 994 37.94 36.85 10.60
N ALA A 995 37.17 37.41 9.67
CA ALA A 995 35.84 36.90 9.33
C ALA A 995 35.95 35.49 8.73
N VAL A 996 35.16 34.54 9.23
CA VAL A 996 35.12 33.15 8.77
C VAL A 996 33.68 32.70 8.65
N ILE A 997 33.34 32.03 7.55
CA ILE A 997 32.07 31.32 7.39
C ILE A 997 32.30 29.82 7.55
N GLN A 998 31.61 29.20 8.50
CA GLN A 998 31.72 27.77 8.77
C GLN A 998 31.04 26.95 7.66
N PRO A 999 31.37 25.65 7.51
CA PRO A 999 30.63 24.76 6.61
C PRO A 999 29.12 24.83 6.88
N GLN A 1000 28.34 24.92 5.81
CA GLN A 1000 26.87 25.01 5.84
C GLN A 1000 26.29 26.25 6.54
N GLN A 1001 27.12 27.20 6.96
CA GLN A 1001 26.67 28.44 7.57
C GLN A 1001 26.17 29.42 6.50
N VAL A 1002 25.20 30.24 6.88
CA VAL A 1002 24.78 31.44 6.14
C VAL A 1002 25.22 32.70 6.89
N LEU A 1003 25.54 33.75 6.14
CA LEU A 1003 25.83 35.08 6.68
C LEU A 1003 25.03 36.12 5.91
N VAL A 1004 24.39 37.03 6.65
CA VAL A 1004 23.59 38.12 6.09
C VAL A 1004 24.41 39.42 6.08
N ILE A 1005 24.57 40.01 4.90
CA ILE A 1005 25.24 41.29 4.68
C ILE A 1005 24.15 42.33 4.37
N ALA A 1006 23.94 43.29 5.27
CA ALA A 1006 22.91 44.31 5.10
C ALA A 1006 23.51 45.70 4.88
N VAL A 1007 22.77 46.58 4.20
CA VAL A 1007 23.17 48.00 4.10
C VAL A 1007 23.18 48.67 5.48
N SER A 1008 22.11 48.44 6.26
CA SER A 1008 21.95 48.92 7.65
C SER A 1008 21.65 47.74 8.58
N GLY A 1009 22.44 47.57 9.64
CA GLY A 1009 22.14 46.59 10.68
C GLY A 1009 20.91 46.96 11.51
N ALA A 1010 20.62 48.27 11.62
CA ALA A 1010 19.45 48.77 12.34
C ALA A 1010 18.13 48.36 11.66
N GLU A 1011 18.11 48.34 10.33
CA GLU A 1011 16.94 47.94 9.53
C GLU A 1011 16.85 46.42 9.31
N THR A 1012 17.97 45.69 9.47
CA THR A 1012 18.03 44.23 9.31
C THR A 1012 18.66 43.58 10.56
N PRO A 1013 17.87 43.30 11.62
CA PRO A 1013 18.39 42.76 12.89
C PRO A 1013 19.16 41.43 12.78
N LYS A 1014 18.90 40.69 11.71
CA LYS A 1014 19.55 39.42 11.36
C LYS A 1014 20.90 39.59 10.66
N ALA A 1015 21.33 40.81 10.35
CA ALA A 1015 22.62 41.08 9.74
C ALA A 1015 23.78 40.52 10.59
N ASP A 1016 24.71 39.86 9.93
CA ASP A 1016 26.01 39.45 10.47
C ASP A 1016 27.09 40.51 10.17
N PHE A 1017 26.93 41.23 9.05
CA PHE A 1017 27.78 42.38 8.67
C PHE A 1017 26.92 43.54 8.16
N GLU A 1018 27.41 44.76 8.35
CA GLU A 1018 26.77 45.97 7.84
C GLU A 1018 27.70 46.81 6.93
N LEU A 1019 27.11 47.56 6.00
CA LEU A 1019 27.86 48.45 5.10
C LEU A 1019 27.94 49.89 5.62
N ILE A 1020 26.99 50.29 6.47
CA ILE A 1020 26.93 51.57 7.16
C ILE A 1020 27.00 51.29 8.65
N ASN A 1021 27.90 51.97 9.34
CA ASN A 1021 28.07 51.86 10.79
C ASN A 1021 26.90 52.55 11.50
N ASP A 1022 25.87 51.78 11.84
CA ASP A 1022 24.71 52.23 12.60
C ASP A 1022 24.30 51.29 13.74
N THR A 1023 24.94 50.12 13.87
CA THR A 1023 24.78 49.21 15.01
C THR A 1023 26.12 48.73 15.59
N ASP A 1024 26.10 47.66 16.38
CA ASP A 1024 27.27 46.98 16.91
C ASP A 1024 27.74 45.81 16.02
N LYS A 1025 27.11 45.61 14.86
CA LYS A 1025 27.50 44.59 13.88
C LYS A 1025 28.83 44.97 13.23
N PRO A 1026 29.69 43.99 12.87
CA PRO A 1026 30.93 44.28 12.17
C PRO A 1026 30.72 44.97 10.81
N ASP A 1027 31.41 46.09 10.60
CA ASP A 1027 31.41 46.82 9.32
C ASP A 1027 32.21 46.09 8.23
N MET A 1028 31.69 46.07 7.00
CA MET A 1028 32.50 45.78 5.82
C MET A 1028 33.24 47.04 5.34
N GLY A 1029 34.52 46.90 5.00
CA GLY A 1029 35.36 48.01 4.57
C GLY A 1029 35.23 48.31 3.08
N ARG A 1030 34.97 49.56 2.70
CA ARG A 1030 34.96 49.97 1.28
C ARG A 1030 36.34 49.80 0.65
N VAL A 1031 36.41 49.17 -0.53
CA VAL A 1031 37.68 48.87 -1.20
C VAL A 1031 38.21 50.10 -1.94
N ALA A 1032 39.39 50.59 -1.54
CA ALA A 1032 40.03 51.73 -2.16
C ALA A 1032 40.48 51.40 -3.60
N GLY A 1033 39.97 52.13 -4.58
CA GLY A 1033 40.27 51.91 -6.01
C GLY A 1033 39.17 51.20 -6.80
N TRP A 1034 38.05 50.83 -6.16
CA TRP A 1034 36.84 50.31 -6.79
C TRP A 1034 35.70 51.33 -6.62
N GLY A 1035 35.35 52.02 -7.71
CA GLY A 1035 34.28 53.02 -7.79
C GLY A 1035 34.26 54.14 -6.73
N THR A 1036 33.36 55.10 -6.89
CA THR A 1036 33.17 56.23 -5.94
C THR A 1036 31.74 56.39 -5.45
N GLY A 1037 30.82 55.55 -5.93
CA GLY A 1037 29.41 55.51 -5.55
C GLY A 1037 29.13 54.75 -4.25
N ASN A 1038 27.85 54.69 -3.90
CA ASN A 1038 27.29 53.92 -2.78
C ASN A 1038 26.62 52.64 -3.30
N TRP A 1039 26.46 51.65 -2.43
CA TRP A 1039 25.64 50.46 -2.70
C TRP A 1039 24.20 50.86 -2.99
N THR A 1040 23.64 50.49 -4.14
CA THR A 1040 22.23 50.77 -4.47
C THR A 1040 21.76 49.78 -5.54
N LEU A 1041 20.88 48.85 -5.17
CA LEU A 1041 20.41 47.81 -6.09
C LEU A 1041 19.16 48.25 -6.88
N ALA A 1042 19.25 48.22 -8.22
CA ALA A 1042 18.18 48.69 -9.09
C ALA A 1042 17.06 47.65 -9.30
N ASN A 1043 15.82 48.02 -8.95
CA ASN A 1043 14.63 47.16 -9.14
C ASN A 1043 14.41 46.67 -10.59
N PRO A 1044 14.57 47.50 -11.64
CA PRO A 1044 14.39 47.06 -13.03
C PRO A 1044 15.47 46.07 -13.52
N GLY A 1045 16.60 45.97 -12.80
CA GLY A 1045 17.67 45.04 -13.08
C GLY A 1045 19.02 45.54 -12.58
N ASP A 1046 19.73 44.69 -11.84
CA ASP A 1046 21.08 44.92 -11.33
C ASP A 1046 21.86 43.61 -11.17
N GLN A 1047 23.09 43.71 -10.66
CA GLN A 1047 23.97 42.58 -10.39
C GLN A 1047 24.63 42.65 -9.00
N ILE A 1048 24.96 41.50 -8.45
CA ILE A 1048 25.82 41.36 -7.27
C ILE A 1048 26.92 40.34 -7.59
N LEU A 1049 28.14 40.70 -7.26
CA LEU A 1049 29.33 39.87 -7.41
C LEU A 1049 29.92 39.57 -6.03
N LEU A 1050 30.10 38.28 -5.74
CA LEU A 1050 30.98 37.80 -4.69
C LEU A 1050 32.36 37.56 -5.31
N ILE A 1051 33.39 38.27 -4.84
CA ILE A 1051 34.75 38.22 -5.38
C ILE A 1051 35.69 37.51 -4.40
N GLY A 1052 36.47 36.57 -4.91
CA GLY A 1052 37.43 35.79 -4.14
C GLY A 1052 38.76 36.48 -3.87
N PRO A 1053 39.68 35.81 -3.11
CA PRO A 1053 40.99 36.35 -2.76
C PRO A 1053 41.92 36.64 -3.95
N ASP A 1054 41.70 35.98 -5.09
CA ASP A 1054 42.42 36.17 -6.36
C ASP A 1054 41.85 37.31 -7.22
N ASN A 1055 40.86 38.05 -6.70
CA ASN A 1055 40.09 39.09 -7.39
C ASN A 1055 39.32 38.58 -8.62
N GLN A 1056 38.97 37.29 -8.66
CA GLN A 1056 38.01 36.76 -9.63
C GLN A 1056 36.61 36.61 -9.02
N PRO A 1057 35.54 36.72 -9.83
CA PRO A 1057 34.19 36.37 -9.39
C PRO A 1057 34.14 34.92 -8.93
N VAL A 1058 33.49 34.75 -7.78
CA VAL A 1058 33.21 33.48 -7.13
C VAL A 1058 31.76 33.08 -7.39
N ASP A 1059 30.82 34.00 -7.20
CA ASP A 1059 29.41 33.83 -7.57
C ASP A 1059 28.86 35.19 -8.04
N VAL A 1060 27.90 35.16 -8.96
CA VAL A 1060 27.29 36.34 -9.58
C VAL A 1060 25.78 36.14 -9.70
N VAL A 1061 25.00 37.05 -9.11
CA VAL A 1061 23.54 37.07 -9.25
C VAL A 1061 23.14 38.29 -10.05
N ILE A 1062 22.35 38.10 -11.11
CA ILE A 1062 21.83 39.20 -11.93
C ILE A 1062 20.32 39.04 -12.16
N TRP A 1063 19.61 40.16 -12.23
CA TRP A 1063 18.17 40.16 -12.51
C TRP A 1063 17.73 41.27 -13.46
N GLY A 1064 16.50 41.14 -13.95
CA GLY A 1064 15.84 42.14 -14.79
C GLY A 1064 16.62 42.45 -16.06
N THR A 1065 16.94 43.73 -16.28
CA THR A 1065 17.67 44.20 -17.47
C THR A 1065 19.20 44.11 -17.38
N ALA A 1066 19.77 43.66 -16.25
CA ALA A 1066 21.22 43.56 -16.08
C ALA A 1066 21.82 42.41 -16.91
N THR A 1067 23.11 42.53 -17.24
CA THR A 1067 23.84 41.51 -18.03
C THR A 1067 25.23 41.30 -17.47
N TYR A 1068 25.64 40.03 -17.34
CA TYR A 1068 27.00 39.65 -17.00
C TYR A 1068 27.48 38.51 -17.93
N PRO A 1069 28.74 38.52 -18.44
CA PRO A 1069 29.19 37.49 -19.36
C PRO A 1069 29.11 36.08 -18.76
N GLY A 1070 28.36 35.19 -19.41
CA GLY A 1070 28.21 33.80 -18.99
C GLY A 1070 27.05 33.53 -18.02
N VAL A 1071 26.40 34.58 -17.50
CA VAL A 1071 25.30 34.45 -16.52
C VAL A 1071 23.98 34.90 -17.13
N LEU A 1072 22.91 34.11 -16.98
CA LEU A 1072 21.56 34.45 -17.45
C LEU A 1072 20.72 35.10 -16.34
N PRO A 1073 19.98 36.21 -16.60
CA PRO A 1073 19.26 36.93 -15.56
C PRO A 1073 17.95 36.27 -15.14
N HIS A 1074 17.63 36.37 -13.84
CA HIS A 1074 16.27 36.11 -13.35
C HIS A 1074 15.34 37.27 -13.78
N PRO A 1075 14.05 37.05 -14.08
CA PRO A 1075 13.10 38.14 -14.42
C PRO A 1075 12.94 39.24 -13.35
N GLY A 1076 13.45 39.02 -12.13
CA GLY A 1076 13.22 39.84 -10.94
C GLY A 1076 11.97 39.40 -10.16
N VAL A 1077 11.75 40.01 -9.00
CA VAL A 1077 10.56 39.77 -8.15
C VAL A 1077 9.36 40.58 -8.60
N THR A 1078 8.16 40.06 -8.37
CA THR A 1078 6.88 40.70 -8.72
C THR A 1078 6.36 41.63 -7.62
N ALA A 1079 6.72 41.42 -6.35
CA ALA A 1079 6.34 42.29 -5.23
C ALA A 1079 7.55 42.95 -4.54
N SER A 1080 7.36 44.17 -4.04
CA SER A 1080 8.38 44.94 -3.31
C SER A 1080 8.70 44.40 -1.91
N SER A 1081 8.01 43.36 -1.47
CA SER A 1081 8.28 42.64 -0.22
C SER A 1081 9.03 41.34 -0.42
N SER A 1082 9.24 40.93 -1.68
CA SER A 1082 9.86 39.66 -2.03
C SER A 1082 11.38 39.77 -2.20
N SER A 1083 12.08 38.66 -1.99
CA SER A 1083 13.49 38.44 -2.30
C SER A 1083 13.65 37.46 -3.46
N LEU A 1084 14.83 37.43 -4.07
CA LEU A 1084 15.26 36.31 -4.90
C LEU A 1084 16.02 35.33 -4.01
N GLU A 1085 15.53 34.11 -3.91
CA GLU A 1085 16.13 33.06 -3.11
C GLU A 1085 16.63 31.93 -4.03
N ARG A 1086 17.87 31.48 -3.82
CA ARG A 1086 18.47 30.36 -4.55
C ARG A 1086 17.79 29.05 -4.14
N TYR A 1087 17.26 28.30 -5.10
CA TYR A 1087 16.49 27.08 -4.84
C TYR A 1087 16.77 25.97 -5.88
N PRO A 1088 17.49 24.89 -5.51
CA PRO A 1088 18.08 24.60 -4.19
C PRO A 1088 19.27 25.49 -3.82
N ALA A 1089 19.45 25.78 -2.52
CA ALA A 1089 20.47 26.72 -2.01
C ALA A 1089 21.93 26.44 -2.41
N ALA A 1090 22.26 25.19 -2.72
CA ALA A 1090 23.60 24.79 -3.11
C ALA A 1090 23.83 24.82 -4.62
N ALA A 1091 22.78 25.00 -5.44
CA ALA A 1091 22.85 24.83 -6.89
C ALA A 1091 23.18 26.13 -7.61
N ASP A 1092 24.15 26.07 -8.53
CA ASP A 1092 24.56 27.21 -9.34
C ASP A 1092 24.85 26.76 -10.77
N THR A 1093 24.01 27.21 -11.71
CA THR A 1093 24.08 26.85 -13.12
C THR A 1093 24.49 28.03 -14.01
N ASP A 1094 24.93 29.14 -13.39
CA ASP A 1094 25.09 30.44 -14.03
C ASP A 1094 23.79 30.91 -14.73
N ASN A 1095 22.63 30.42 -14.30
CA ASN A 1095 21.34 30.80 -14.85
C ASN A 1095 20.40 31.19 -13.72
N CYS A 1096 20.41 32.46 -13.35
CA CYS A 1096 19.63 32.97 -12.23
C CYS A 1096 18.12 32.75 -12.39
N ALA A 1097 17.60 32.60 -13.61
CA ALA A 1097 16.19 32.25 -13.85
C ALA A 1097 15.82 30.81 -13.46
N VAL A 1098 16.82 29.93 -13.37
CA VAL A 1098 16.69 28.54 -12.93
C VAL A 1098 17.12 28.39 -11.48
N ASP A 1099 18.19 29.10 -11.10
CA ASP A 1099 18.82 28.96 -9.79
C ASP A 1099 18.07 29.70 -8.68
N PHE A 1100 17.30 30.75 -9.01
CA PHE A 1100 16.56 31.56 -8.04
C PHE A 1100 15.05 31.49 -8.28
N ARG A 1101 14.29 31.55 -7.19
CA ARG A 1101 12.83 31.75 -7.17
C ARG A 1101 12.50 33.04 -6.44
N GLU A 1102 11.32 33.59 -6.73
CA GLU A 1102 10.74 34.65 -5.91
C GLU A 1102 10.25 34.09 -4.56
N ARG A 1103 10.69 34.69 -3.46
CA ARG A 1103 10.23 34.37 -2.10
C ARG A 1103 9.44 35.55 -1.54
N ALA A 1104 8.13 35.35 -1.39
CA ALA A 1104 7.21 36.42 -0.94
C ALA A 1104 7.47 36.93 0.48
N ALA A 1105 8.04 36.08 1.35
CA ALA A 1105 8.44 36.42 2.71
C ALA A 1105 9.94 36.11 2.89
N PRO A 1106 10.82 37.12 2.72
CA PRO A 1106 12.27 36.95 2.79
C PRO A 1106 12.73 36.30 4.10
N SER A 1107 13.80 35.52 4.06
CA SER A 1107 14.24 34.69 5.19
C SER A 1107 15.69 34.89 5.61
N PRO A 1108 16.08 36.11 6.03
CA PRO A 1108 17.46 36.39 6.37
C PRO A 1108 17.98 35.46 7.48
N GLY A 1109 19.04 34.74 7.17
CA GLY A 1109 19.72 33.78 8.03
C GLY A 1109 19.15 32.36 7.98
N MET A 1110 18.38 32.00 6.95
CA MET A 1110 17.81 30.67 6.78
C MET A 1110 17.86 30.22 5.31
N LEU A 1111 18.24 28.97 5.08
CA LEU A 1111 18.18 28.34 3.76
C LEU A 1111 16.78 27.73 3.51
N PRO A 1112 16.36 27.62 2.24
CA PRO A 1112 15.10 26.97 1.84
C PRO A 1112 15.05 25.45 1.97
#